data_AF-A0A1Q8BFT4-F1
#
_entry.id   AF-A0A1Q8BFT4-F1
#
_cell.length_a   1.000
_cell.length_b   1.000
_cell.length_c   1.000
_cell.angle_alpha   90.00
_cell.angle_beta   90.00
_cell.angle_gamma   90.00
#
_symmetry.space_group_name_H-M   'P 1'
#
loop_
_entity.id
_entity.type
_entity.pdbx_description
1 polymer ?
#
loop_
_entity_poly.entity_id
_entity_poly.type
_entity_poly.pdbx_seq_one_letter_code
_entity_poly.pdbx_strand_id
1 'polypeptide(L)'
;MRGSSGSKAVLITLLAFAIVLLPNHFPNVAAPGTSQPATFFFHSQNTKTLNTITSSFWANTTQAWSGTAQTDQRTVSSSTPGTWHFYSQPGLAGNVSFTGPLTFTLYFVSSSGTGGGTVITGNVNKITSTGAVIPLAVGSLSGTPISTTLAAYTITLTSNTYQIESGAIFDFQITVTVGGSTARTISLYYDFSSDPSQVSVTFQQRMGITFYSSLNQTGLQTTFFSRNWTTPGRQVTLRTSVFDALGLYDIASARANLTSPAGSTLLSNSPLTRVQGSAQNYTGLWSLNWTYSSNSLSGTYSSRLAMTDNSGVSVALSLSYTIFATWFLNLQAVSLDPAPVPVAGASVILFVGSVAVYNGASDSSGWVSPQNILLRDNATYNIKAYWQGSLVNQTTNYNPTSSLTIPLHLTVYSLDFSTRFLDGNANTLPQPPSAIQLAYPNGTSSTLDPSGSYLLPAGTYSISSVTWKGINVAASPITFNPKNGLTPISLQIYDLTVVVVDPNGQAVSGATVALTLSGQTISQNTTGNTGVLLFRALPKGQYVVQVTSQSQTIRNTTDLAQSSTSKIQFSAAPATTSWVAQSLNWILLGAAVGGVLGYGQFHRMRHPFREEPFEYLDHLTAGGFRDGDTILIEGDTSAGKTTLCEELAYKSLQSAHPVVFLTYDNPDGVKKTMKTMHWDTAKDEAQGFFQLVGCEITKTQKVDNSLGVLENFYDTTVLDMTISSGLAEVNGEKPTLIVDSAYQLVERASLHGLTNLILETSTNLKKLKGRFFLAISRTASKSALVELEGVMDCILELSTANEVGQSFTQLTVKKMRGRKFDNRPVKVRIHPGKGIVFQVPKSRGQKRSSTH
;
A
#
# COMPACT_ATOMS: atom_id res chain seq x y z
N MET A 1 1.24 36.54 -24.73
CA MET A 1 0.00 35.84 -24.31
C MET A 1 0.09 34.37 -24.70
N ARG A 2 0.38 33.49 -23.74
CA ARG A 2 0.01 32.05 -23.67
C ARG A 2 0.52 31.54 -22.33
N GLY A 3 -0.42 31.25 -21.42
CA GLY A 3 -0.17 30.97 -20.01
C GLY A 3 0.33 29.54 -19.77
N SER A 4 1.26 29.42 -18.83
CA SER A 4 1.79 28.17 -18.30
C SER A 4 0.79 27.56 -17.29
N SER A 5 0.22 26.40 -17.62
CA SER A 5 -0.63 25.60 -16.72
C SER A 5 0.15 24.60 -15.85
N GLY A 6 1.50 24.67 -15.85
CA GLY A 6 2.38 23.71 -15.16
C GLY A 6 2.48 23.87 -13.64
N SER A 7 1.91 24.91 -13.04
CA SER A 7 2.07 25.21 -11.60
C SER A 7 0.92 24.77 -10.70
N LYS A 8 -0.17 24.23 -11.26
CA LYS A 8 -1.33 23.76 -10.48
C LYS A 8 -1.32 22.27 -10.16
N ALA A 9 -0.67 21.43 -10.99
CA ALA A 9 -0.59 19.99 -10.75
C ALA A 9 0.33 19.64 -9.57
N VAL A 10 1.43 20.38 -9.38
CA VAL A 10 2.39 20.15 -8.27
C VAL A 10 1.79 20.55 -6.91
N LEU A 11 0.82 21.47 -6.89
CA LEU A 11 0.14 21.90 -5.67
C LEU A 11 -0.95 20.90 -5.20
N ILE A 12 -1.52 20.12 -6.13
CA ILE A 12 -2.60 19.16 -5.83
C ILE A 12 -2.03 17.82 -5.34
N THR A 13 -0.85 17.39 -5.82
CA THR A 13 -0.19 16.17 -5.33
C THR A 13 0.41 16.33 -3.92
N LEU A 14 0.77 17.55 -3.52
CA LEU A 14 1.14 17.88 -2.14
C LEU A 14 -0.07 17.92 -1.18
N LEU A 15 -1.28 18.08 -1.72
CA LEU A 15 -2.53 18.09 -0.94
C LEU A 15 -3.07 16.67 -0.72
N ALA A 16 -2.87 15.75 -1.68
CA ALA A 16 -3.35 14.36 -1.59
C ALA A 16 -2.64 13.53 -0.50
N PHE A 17 -1.37 13.82 -0.22
CA PHE A 17 -0.64 13.17 0.89
C PHE A 17 -1.00 13.72 2.28
N ALA A 18 -1.78 14.80 2.37
CA ALA A 18 -2.29 15.33 3.63
C ALA A 18 -3.68 14.77 4.02
N ILE A 19 -4.33 14.01 3.13
CA ILE A 19 -5.67 13.45 3.37
C ILE A 19 -5.63 11.96 3.76
N VAL A 20 -4.54 11.24 3.49
CA VAL A 20 -4.37 9.83 3.88
C VAL A 20 -3.47 9.73 5.11
N LEU A 21 -4.04 10.11 6.25
CA LEU A 21 -3.71 9.76 7.65
C LEU A 21 -4.47 10.76 8.54
N LEU A 22 -5.79 10.75 8.43
CA LEU A 22 -6.61 11.06 9.59
C LEU A 22 -6.80 9.73 10.31
N PRO A 23 -6.07 9.42 11.39
CA PRO A 23 -6.72 8.68 12.44
C PRO A 23 -7.98 9.48 12.76
N ASN A 24 -9.14 8.82 12.79
CA ASN A 24 -10.28 9.33 13.53
C ASN A 24 -9.85 9.44 15.01
N HIS A 25 -9.04 10.44 15.31
CA HIS A 25 -8.86 10.93 16.66
C HIS A 25 -10.10 11.73 16.92
N PHE A 26 -11.11 11.07 17.49
CA PHE A 26 -11.95 11.73 18.47
C PHE A 26 -11.04 12.64 19.30
N PRO A 27 -11.39 13.93 19.49
CA PRO A 27 -10.57 14.80 20.32
C PRO A 27 -10.32 14.04 21.61
N ASN A 28 -9.04 13.80 21.92
CA ASN A 28 -8.64 13.34 23.24
C ASN A 28 -9.04 14.47 24.18
N VAL A 29 -10.29 14.43 24.64
CA VAL A 29 -10.74 15.15 25.81
C VAL A 29 -9.95 14.50 26.92
N ALA A 30 -8.81 15.09 27.29
CA ALA A 30 -8.24 14.79 28.58
C ALA A 30 -9.32 15.21 29.57
N ALA A 31 -9.96 14.24 30.21
CA ALA A 31 -10.87 14.50 31.31
C ALA A 31 -10.01 15.09 32.45
N PRO A 32 -10.09 16.40 32.73
CA PRO A 32 -9.43 16.95 33.89
C PRO A 32 -10.05 16.35 35.16
N GLY A 33 -9.29 16.30 36.26
CA GLY A 33 -9.78 15.78 37.53
C GLY A 33 -11.11 16.44 37.96
N THR A 34 -11.96 15.68 38.64
CA THR A 34 -13.33 16.06 39.04
C THR A 34 -13.39 17.06 40.19
N SER A 35 -12.30 17.78 40.47
CA SER A 35 -12.20 18.74 41.57
C SER A 35 -11.25 19.87 41.18
N GLN A 36 -11.82 21.04 40.89
CA GLN A 36 -11.13 22.23 40.41
C GLN A 36 -11.47 23.42 41.31
N PRO A 37 -10.62 23.75 42.31
CA PRO A 37 -10.84 24.90 43.17
C PRO A 37 -10.75 26.22 42.40
N ALA A 38 -11.45 27.23 42.88
CA ALA A 38 -11.26 28.62 42.51
C ALA A 38 -11.43 29.53 43.73
N THR A 39 -10.67 30.61 43.79
CA THR A 39 -10.78 31.62 44.84
C THR A 39 -11.27 32.93 44.25
N PHE A 40 -12.41 33.42 44.73
CA PHE A 40 -12.97 34.71 44.38
C PHE A 40 -12.51 35.74 45.42
N PHE A 41 -11.67 36.68 45.00
CA PHE A 41 -11.23 37.80 45.81
C PHE A 41 -12.22 38.95 45.72
N PHE A 42 -12.38 39.67 46.81
CA PHE A 42 -13.28 40.81 46.89
C PHE A 42 -12.58 42.10 46.51
N HIS A 43 -13.27 42.91 45.70
CA HIS A 43 -12.78 44.18 45.18
C HIS A 43 -13.90 45.21 45.15
N SER A 44 -13.53 46.48 45.19
CA SER A 44 -14.36 47.62 44.82
C SER A 44 -13.80 48.20 43.54
N GLN A 45 -14.65 48.25 42.53
CA GLN A 45 -14.32 48.68 41.17
C GLN A 45 -15.39 49.65 40.67
N ASN A 46 -15.20 50.19 39.47
CA ASN A 46 -16.20 51.05 38.84
C ASN A 46 -17.56 50.34 38.74
N THR A 47 -18.63 51.02 39.11
CA THR A 47 -19.99 50.45 39.11
C THR A 47 -20.35 49.86 37.75
N LYS A 48 -20.82 48.60 37.76
CA LYS A 48 -21.37 47.93 36.57
C LYS A 48 -22.70 47.29 36.90
N THR A 49 -23.51 47.15 35.87
CA THR A 49 -24.77 46.40 35.93
C THR A 49 -24.58 45.05 35.24
N LEU A 50 -24.91 43.97 35.92
CA LEU A 50 -24.95 42.62 35.37
C LEU A 50 -26.22 41.93 35.86
N ASN A 51 -26.96 41.33 34.93
CA ASN A 51 -28.34 40.90 35.14
C ASN A 51 -29.16 42.09 35.71
N THR A 52 -29.82 41.93 36.86
CA THR A 52 -30.58 42.98 37.54
C THR A 52 -29.81 43.71 38.64
N ILE A 53 -28.51 43.44 38.79
CA ILE A 53 -27.70 43.94 39.90
C ILE A 53 -26.73 45.02 39.41
N THR A 54 -26.79 46.20 40.03
CA THR A 54 -25.85 47.29 39.83
C THR A 54 -24.98 47.47 41.07
N SER A 55 -23.67 47.22 40.98
CA SER A 55 -22.76 47.27 42.13
C SER A 55 -21.32 47.62 41.73
N SER A 56 -20.60 48.26 42.67
CA SER A 56 -19.15 48.43 42.64
C SER A 56 -18.41 47.30 43.36
N PHE A 57 -19.08 46.49 44.17
CA PHE A 57 -18.49 45.39 44.94
C PHE A 57 -18.47 44.10 44.12
N TRP A 58 -17.28 43.74 43.64
CA TRP A 58 -17.06 42.62 42.73
C TRP A 58 -16.29 41.51 43.41
N ALA A 59 -16.55 40.29 42.98
CA ALA A 59 -15.78 39.11 43.32
C ALA A 59 -15.25 38.46 42.04
N ASN A 60 -13.94 38.22 41.93
CA ASN A 60 -13.39 37.51 40.77
C ASN A 60 -12.08 36.80 41.15
N THR A 61 -11.53 36.01 40.24
CA THR A 61 -10.35 35.17 40.51
C THR A 61 -9.01 35.88 40.31
N THR A 62 -9.02 37.16 39.93
CA THR A 62 -7.81 37.92 39.61
C THR A 62 -7.14 38.43 40.88
N GLN A 63 -5.87 38.08 41.06
CA GLN A 63 -5.03 38.64 42.13
C GLN A 63 -4.41 39.99 41.73
N ALA A 64 -5.25 40.93 41.30
CA ALA A 64 -4.85 42.28 40.92
C ALA A 64 -5.15 43.26 42.06
N TRP A 65 -4.29 43.27 43.07
CA TRP A 65 -4.45 44.07 44.28
C TRP A 65 -4.39 45.58 44.03
N SER A 66 -5.18 46.35 44.78
CA SER A 66 -5.00 47.80 44.83
C SER A 66 -3.72 48.19 45.57
N GLY A 67 -3.19 49.38 45.29
CA GLY A 67 -1.97 49.88 45.94
C GLY A 67 -2.06 50.03 47.47
N THR A 68 -3.28 50.06 48.00
CA THR A 68 -3.61 50.07 49.43
C THR A 68 -4.84 49.20 49.67
N ALA A 69 -5.01 48.64 50.86
CA ALA A 69 -6.23 47.91 51.22
C ALA A 69 -7.49 48.75 51.05
N GLN A 70 -8.50 48.16 50.43
CA GLN A 70 -9.83 48.74 50.33
C GLN A 70 -10.62 48.39 51.58
N THR A 71 -11.49 49.30 52.00
CA THR A 71 -12.32 49.11 53.19
C THR A 71 -13.74 49.60 52.96
N ASP A 72 -14.71 48.86 53.53
CA ASP A 72 -16.10 49.28 53.62
C ASP A 72 -16.59 49.14 55.07
N GLN A 73 -17.26 50.16 55.57
CA GLN A 73 -17.67 50.26 56.97
C GLN A 73 -19.18 50.18 57.13
N ARG A 74 -19.66 49.44 58.12
CA ARG A 74 -21.08 49.36 58.49
C ARG A 74 -21.25 49.58 59.98
N THR A 75 -22.29 50.31 60.35
CA THR A 75 -22.73 50.42 61.75
C THR A 75 -23.65 49.25 62.06
N VAL A 76 -23.27 48.44 63.04
CA VAL A 76 -23.91 47.15 63.36
C VAL A 76 -24.43 47.16 64.79
N SER A 77 -25.65 46.67 65.01
CA SER A 77 -26.26 46.43 66.32
C SER A 77 -27.06 45.12 66.30
N SER A 78 -27.71 44.76 67.41
CA SER A 78 -28.63 43.61 67.44
C SER A 78 -29.86 43.77 66.54
N SER A 79 -30.30 45.01 66.26
CA SER A 79 -31.46 45.29 65.40
C SER A 79 -31.06 45.64 63.95
N THR A 80 -29.80 45.97 63.72
CA THR A 80 -29.30 46.48 62.44
C THR A 80 -28.05 45.68 62.03
N PRO A 81 -28.22 44.58 61.28
CA PRO A 81 -27.09 43.79 60.80
C PRO A 81 -26.23 44.59 59.79
N GLY A 82 -24.91 44.46 59.90
CA GLY A 82 -23.99 44.91 58.86
C GLY A 82 -24.00 43.89 57.72
N THR A 83 -24.42 44.32 56.53
CA THR A 83 -24.54 43.43 55.37
C THR A 83 -23.70 43.95 54.21
N TRP A 84 -22.89 43.06 53.64
CA TRP A 84 -22.10 43.30 52.42
C TRP A 84 -22.47 42.27 51.36
N HIS A 85 -22.45 42.69 50.11
CA HIS A 85 -22.72 41.82 48.96
C HIS A 85 -21.62 42.00 47.93
N PHE A 86 -20.87 40.93 47.65
CA PHE A 86 -19.88 40.90 46.59
C PHE A 86 -20.36 39.97 45.48
N TYR A 87 -20.44 40.48 44.26
CA TYR A 87 -21.03 39.74 43.14
C TYR A 87 -19.96 39.24 42.18
N SER A 88 -20.06 37.99 41.73
CA SER A 88 -19.11 37.46 40.75
C SER A 88 -19.12 38.28 39.46
N GLN A 89 -17.94 38.72 39.01
CA GLN A 89 -17.79 39.54 37.81
C GLN A 89 -16.59 39.05 36.97
N PRO A 90 -16.79 38.68 35.70
CA PRO A 90 -18.06 38.57 34.95
C PRO A 90 -18.99 37.46 35.47
N GLY A 91 -20.18 37.37 34.88
CA GLY A 91 -21.04 36.20 35.06
C GLY A 91 -20.44 34.97 34.40
N LEU A 92 -20.90 33.80 34.85
CA LEU A 92 -20.38 32.52 34.40
C LEU A 92 -20.51 32.39 32.88
N ALA A 93 -19.41 32.03 32.22
CA ALA A 93 -19.39 31.85 30.78
C ALA A 93 -19.99 30.51 30.35
N GLY A 94 -19.92 29.49 31.19
CA GLY A 94 -20.41 28.14 30.91
C GLY A 94 -21.19 27.53 32.07
N ASN A 95 -21.87 26.42 31.79
CA ASN A 95 -22.54 25.65 32.83
C ASN A 95 -21.51 24.94 33.69
N VAL A 96 -21.73 24.91 35.00
CA VAL A 96 -20.80 24.28 35.94
C VAL A 96 -21.54 23.71 37.14
N SER A 97 -20.99 22.64 37.71
CA SER A 97 -21.42 22.12 38.99
C SER A 97 -20.37 22.45 40.04
N PHE A 98 -20.76 23.04 41.16
CA PHE A 98 -19.86 23.19 42.31
C PHE A 98 -20.32 22.30 43.46
N THR A 99 -19.35 21.80 44.23
CA THR A 99 -19.58 20.91 45.38
C THR A 99 -18.78 21.46 46.56
N GLY A 100 -19.42 21.57 47.73
CA GLY A 100 -18.81 22.12 48.94
C GLY A 100 -17.70 21.22 49.52
N PRO A 101 -16.93 21.69 50.51
CA PRO A 101 -17.16 22.92 51.29
C PRO A 101 -16.74 24.21 50.57
N LEU A 102 -17.43 25.31 50.86
CA LEU A 102 -17.00 26.67 50.49
C LEU A 102 -16.42 27.36 51.72
N THR A 103 -15.40 28.19 51.53
CA THR A 103 -14.72 28.83 52.66
C THR A 103 -14.61 30.33 52.42
N PHE A 104 -15.25 31.13 53.28
CA PHE A 104 -14.98 32.55 53.38
C PHE A 104 -13.76 32.76 54.27
N THR A 105 -12.85 33.64 53.84
CA THR A 105 -11.81 34.21 54.70
C THR A 105 -12.04 35.71 54.70
N LEU A 106 -12.37 36.30 55.85
CA LEU A 106 -12.79 37.68 55.98
C LEU A 106 -11.89 38.44 56.96
N TYR A 107 -11.46 39.63 56.59
CA TYR A 107 -10.60 40.47 57.42
C TYR A 107 -11.41 41.62 58.01
N PHE A 108 -11.61 41.60 59.32
CA PHE A 108 -12.42 42.60 60.02
C PHE A 108 -11.65 43.36 61.09
N VAL A 109 -12.07 44.61 61.29
CA VAL A 109 -11.76 45.42 62.47
C VAL A 109 -13.06 45.98 63.03
N SER A 110 -13.22 45.97 64.35
CA SER A 110 -14.28 46.70 65.02
C SER A 110 -13.74 47.97 65.69
N SER A 111 -14.53 49.03 65.68
CA SER A 111 -14.29 50.24 66.48
C SER A 111 -14.13 49.96 67.99
N SER A 112 -14.69 48.86 68.50
CA SER A 112 -14.61 48.45 69.91
C SER A 112 -15.03 46.98 70.08
N GLY A 113 -14.65 46.32 71.18
CA GLY A 113 -14.96 44.91 71.40
C GLY A 113 -16.46 44.59 71.24
N THR A 114 -16.77 43.61 70.40
CA THR A 114 -18.16 43.24 70.06
C THR A 114 -18.77 42.19 71.01
N GLY A 115 -17.94 41.50 71.81
CA GLY A 115 -18.37 40.52 72.81
C GLY A 115 -18.83 39.17 72.25
N GLY A 116 -19.20 38.24 73.14
CA GLY A 116 -19.58 36.87 72.79
C GLY A 116 -20.97 36.69 72.19
N GLY A 117 -21.72 37.77 71.94
CA GLY A 117 -22.99 37.74 71.23
C GLY A 117 -22.87 37.96 69.71
N THR A 118 -21.64 38.11 69.21
CA THR A 118 -21.39 38.39 67.79
C THR A 118 -21.57 37.13 66.95
N VAL A 119 -22.27 37.29 65.82
CA VAL A 119 -22.43 36.26 64.80
C VAL A 119 -21.98 36.82 63.46
N ILE A 120 -21.09 36.09 62.78
CA ILE A 120 -20.63 36.40 61.42
C ILE A 120 -21.16 35.29 60.52
N THR A 121 -21.99 35.64 59.55
CA THR A 121 -22.64 34.70 58.63
C THR A 121 -22.17 34.97 57.21
N GLY A 122 -21.79 33.90 56.50
CA GLY A 122 -21.56 33.91 55.07
C GLY A 122 -22.70 33.17 54.35
N ASN A 123 -23.24 33.80 53.31
CA ASN A 123 -24.26 33.24 52.43
C ASN A 123 -23.73 33.26 50.99
N VAL A 124 -23.95 32.17 50.27
CA VAL A 124 -23.72 32.12 48.83
C VAL A 124 -25.07 31.91 48.14
N ASN A 125 -25.43 32.86 47.31
CA ASN A 125 -26.63 32.80 46.48
C ASN A 125 -26.23 32.76 45.00
N LYS A 126 -27.08 32.19 44.16
CA LYS A 126 -27.03 32.34 42.70
C LYS A 126 -28.07 33.36 42.28
N ILE A 127 -27.69 34.32 41.45
CA ILE A 127 -28.62 35.22 40.78
C ILE A 127 -28.64 34.83 39.30
N THR A 128 -29.80 34.34 38.86
CA THR A 128 -30.00 33.92 37.46
C THR A 128 -29.88 35.11 36.51
N SER A 129 -29.75 34.86 35.20
CA SER A 129 -29.76 35.90 34.17
C SER A 129 -31.03 36.76 34.18
N THR A 130 -32.14 36.23 34.71
CA THR A 130 -33.42 36.93 34.87
C THR A 130 -33.52 37.74 36.18
N GLY A 131 -32.52 37.66 37.05
CA GLY A 131 -32.48 38.36 38.34
C GLY A 131 -33.05 37.60 39.53
N ALA A 132 -33.58 36.39 39.34
CA ALA A 132 -34.06 35.56 40.45
C ALA A 132 -32.90 35.13 41.36
N VAL A 133 -33.06 35.34 42.68
CA VAL A 133 -32.07 34.98 43.71
C VAL A 133 -32.41 33.60 44.29
N ILE A 134 -31.43 32.70 44.27
CA ILE A 134 -31.56 31.31 44.73
C ILE A 134 -30.47 31.04 45.78
N PRO A 135 -30.83 30.78 47.05
CA PRO A 135 -29.85 30.43 48.08
C PRO A 135 -29.17 29.09 47.78
N LEU A 136 -27.85 29.01 47.94
CA LEU A 136 -27.07 27.80 47.69
C LEU A 136 -26.46 27.23 48.97
N ALA A 137 -25.81 28.07 49.77
CA ALA A 137 -25.11 27.65 50.98
C ALA A 137 -25.11 28.77 52.04
N VAL A 138 -25.08 28.37 53.31
CA VAL A 138 -24.97 29.29 54.45
C VAL A 138 -24.11 28.66 55.54
N GLY A 139 -23.41 29.49 56.30
CA GLY A 139 -22.60 29.09 57.44
C GLY A 139 -22.29 30.28 58.32
N SER A 140 -22.06 30.05 59.61
CA SER A 140 -21.85 31.14 60.57
C SER A 140 -20.81 30.78 61.62
N LEU A 141 -20.07 31.79 62.07
CA LEU A 141 -19.32 31.78 63.33
C LEU A 141 -20.18 32.43 64.40
N SER A 142 -20.57 31.67 65.42
CA SER A 142 -21.39 32.16 66.53
C SER A 142 -20.54 32.36 67.77
N GLY A 143 -20.75 33.48 68.45
CA GLY A 143 -20.03 33.83 69.67
C GLY A 143 -18.57 34.21 69.44
N THR A 144 -18.21 34.62 68.23
CA THR A 144 -16.85 35.02 67.85
C THR A 144 -16.74 36.55 67.84
N PRO A 145 -16.10 37.17 68.84
CA PRO A 145 -15.96 38.62 68.87
C PRO A 145 -15.04 39.11 67.74
N ILE A 146 -15.45 40.17 67.05
CA ILE A 146 -14.55 40.92 66.15
C ILE A 146 -13.62 41.80 66.99
N SER A 147 -12.32 41.61 66.81
CA SER A 147 -11.22 42.36 67.44
C SER A 147 -11.16 43.83 67.01
N THR A 148 -10.54 44.67 67.84
CA THR A 148 -10.18 46.05 67.50
C THR A 148 -8.90 46.16 66.67
N THR A 149 -8.20 45.05 66.47
CA THR A 149 -7.08 44.91 65.54
C THR A 149 -7.49 44.04 64.36
N LEU A 150 -6.85 44.25 63.21
CA LEU A 150 -7.14 43.47 62.01
C LEU A 150 -6.90 41.98 62.26
N ALA A 151 -7.90 41.16 61.95
CA ALA A 151 -7.83 39.71 62.11
C ALA A 151 -8.65 39.01 61.03
N ALA A 152 -8.23 37.80 60.67
CA ALA A 152 -8.93 36.93 59.73
C ALA A 152 -9.97 36.06 60.45
N TYR A 153 -11.15 35.92 59.85
CA TYR A 153 -12.26 35.09 60.31
C TYR A 153 -12.63 34.14 59.18
N THR A 154 -12.60 32.83 59.47
CA THR A 154 -12.84 31.80 58.45
C THR A 154 -14.19 31.13 58.69
N ILE A 155 -15.07 31.16 57.69
CA ILE A 155 -16.40 30.52 57.75
C ILE A 155 -16.42 29.40 56.72
N THR A 156 -16.65 28.16 57.17
CA THR A 156 -16.83 27.01 56.28
C THR A 156 -18.31 26.72 56.12
N LEU A 157 -18.77 26.67 54.87
CA LEU A 157 -20.15 26.41 54.50
C LEU A 157 -20.26 24.98 53.98
N THR A 158 -21.27 24.26 54.46
CA THR A 158 -21.67 23.00 53.84
C THR A 158 -22.66 23.31 52.72
N SER A 159 -22.47 22.67 51.57
CA SER A 159 -23.37 22.81 50.43
C SER A 159 -23.64 21.46 49.79
N ASN A 160 -24.85 21.30 49.26
CA ASN A 160 -25.12 20.26 48.27
C ASN A 160 -24.38 20.58 46.95
N THR A 161 -24.39 19.62 46.02
CA THR A 161 -23.98 19.89 44.64
C THR A 161 -25.07 20.67 43.93
N TYR A 162 -24.71 21.83 43.37
CA TYR A 162 -25.65 22.67 42.59
C TYR A 162 -25.18 22.84 41.16
N GLN A 163 -26.13 22.80 40.23
CA GLN A 163 -25.92 23.18 38.84
C GLN A 163 -26.11 24.68 38.68
N ILE A 164 -25.12 25.32 38.08
CA ILE A 164 -25.10 26.75 37.81
C ILE A 164 -25.02 26.94 36.30
N GLU A 165 -26.02 27.62 35.75
CA GLU A 165 -26.12 27.93 34.34
C GLU A 165 -25.20 29.07 33.93
N SER A 166 -24.79 29.06 32.66
CA SER A 166 -24.14 30.18 32.00
C SER A 166 -25.00 31.45 32.12
N GLY A 167 -24.35 32.59 32.37
CA GLY A 167 -24.97 33.90 32.60
C GLY A 167 -25.39 34.18 34.04
N ALA A 168 -25.41 33.17 34.93
CA ALA A 168 -25.65 33.40 36.34
C ALA A 168 -24.45 34.08 37.02
N ILE A 169 -24.71 34.77 38.14
CA ILE A 169 -23.69 35.35 39.02
C ILE A 169 -23.83 34.79 40.42
N PHE A 170 -22.72 34.64 41.13
CA PHE A 170 -22.72 34.41 42.57
C PHE A 170 -22.89 35.73 43.31
N ASP A 171 -23.67 35.69 44.39
CA ASP A 171 -23.74 36.73 45.41
C ASP A 171 -23.14 36.14 46.69
N PHE A 172 -21.97 36.66 47.06
CA PHE A 172 -21.28 36.36 48.31
C PHE A 172 -21.72 37.39 49.34
N GLN A 173 -22.80 37.06 50.05
CA GLN A 173 -23.38 37.90 51.08
C GLN A 173 -22.71 37.62 52.43
N ILE A 174 -22.32 38.67 53.13
CA ILE A 174 -21.71 38.63 54.45
C ILE A 174 -22.60 39.42 55.39
N THR A 175 -23.02 38.80 56.50
CA THR A 175 -23.87 39.43 57.51
C THR A 175 -23.21 39.35 58.87
N VAL A 176 -23.03 40.49 59.53
CA VAL A 176 -22.53 40.57 60.91
C VAL A 176 -23.64 41.13 61.79
N THR A 177 -23.90 40.45 62.90
CA THR A 177 -24.75 40.94 64.00
C THR A 177 -23.96 40.93 65.29
N VAL A 178 -24.13 41.96 66.12
CA VAL A 178 -23.48 42.05 67.44
C VAL A 178 -24.53 41.96 68.55
N GLY A 179 -24.15 41.37 69.68
CA GLY A 179 -25.04 41.27 70.83
C GLY A 179 -25.26 42.62 71.53
N GLY A 180 -26.45 42.83 72.07
CA GLY A 180 -26.81 44.05 72.81
C GLY A 180 -27.24 45.23 71.92
N SER A 181 -27.61 46.35 72.54
CA SER A 181 -28.16 47.54 71.84
C SER A 181 -27.09 48.53 71.36
N THR A 182 -25.85 48.44 71.86
CA THR A 182 -24.77 49.37 71.51
C THR A 182 -24.26 49.10 70.11
N ALA A 183 -24.40 50.09 69.23
CA ALA A 183 -23.89 50.00 67.87
C ALA A 183 -22.36 50.02 67.81
N ARG A 184 -21.79 49.27 66.87
CA ARG A 184 -20.35 49.16 66.60
C ARG A 184 -20.11 49.41 65.12
N THR A 185 -19.09 50.19 64.78
CA THR A 185 -18.62 50.26 63.38
C THR A 185 -17.71 49.06 63.11
N ILE A 186 -18.07 48.26 62.10
CA ILE A 186 -17.29 47.13 61.60
C ILE A 186 -16.73 47.51 60.22
N SER A 187 -15.43 47.39 60.06
CA SER A 187 -14.70 47.63 58.81
C SER A 187 -14.29 46.29 58.21
N LEU A 188 -14.75 46.01 56.99
CA LEU A 188 -14.27 44.88 56.18
C LEU A 188 -13.10 45.35 55.31
N TYR A 189 -11.96 44.66 55.40
CA TYR A 189 -10.77 44.91 54.60
C TYR A 189 -10.68 43.91 53.45
N TYR A 190 -10.35 44.37 52.24
CA TYR A 190 -10.26 43.54 51.05
C TYR A 190 -9.36 44.18 49.97
N ASP A 191 -9.14 43.45 48.87
CA ASP A 191 -8.34 43.89 47.72
C ASP A 191 -6.85 44.21 48.02
N PHE A 192 -6.23 43.50 48.96
CA PHE A 192 -4.81 43.64 49.25
C PHE A 192 -4.16 42.30 49.61
N SER A 193 -2.86 42.17 49.32
CA SER A 193 -2.17 40.87 49.38
C SER A 193 -2.04 40.27 50.78
N SER A 194 -2.03 41.08 51.84
CA SER A 194 -1.94 40.61 53.24
C SER A 194 -3.28 40.31 53.89
N ASP A 195 -4.35 40.93 53.40
CA ASP A 195 -5.72 40.88 53.92
C ASP A 195 -6.75 40.71 52.79
N PRO A 196 -6.61 39.65 51.96
CA PRO A 196 -7.51 39.42 50.83
C PRO A 196 -8.79 38.75 51.31
N SER A 197 -9.80 39.53 51.70
CA SER A 197 -11.12 38.91 51.93
C SER A 197 -11.60 38.22 50.65
N GLN A 198 -12.02 36.96 50.78
CA GLN A 198 -12.23 36.06 49.64
C GLN A 198 -13.19 34.91 49.96
N VAL A 199 -13.63 34.21 48.91
CA VAL A 199 -14.35 32.94 49.00
C VAL A 199 -13.68 31.89 48.12
N SER A 200 -13.35 30.73 48.69
CA SER A 200 -12.87 29.58 47.94
C SER A 200 -14.00 28.58 47.69
N VAL A 201 -14.13 28.14 46.44
CA VAL A 201 -15.18 27.24 45.94
C VAL A 201 -14.55 26.12 45.13
N THR A 202 -15.03 24.89 45.26
CA THR A 202 -14.57 23.76 44.45
C THR A 202 -15.60 23.37 43.39
N PHE A 203 -15.18 23.33 42.13
CA PHE A 203 -16.01 22.91 41.01
C PHE A 203 -15.71 21.47 40.62
N GLN A 204 -16.70 20.74 40.11
CA GLN A 204 -16.47 19.39 39.61
C GLN A 204 -15.64 19.43 38.32
N GLN A 205 -16.06 20.25 37.36
CA GLN A 205 -15.31 20.50 36.13
C GLN A 205 -15.76 21.85 35.58
N ARG A 206 -14.84 22.82 35.56
CA ARG A 206 -15.07 24.15 34.99
C ARG A 206 -14.15 24.46 33.83
N MET A 207 -12.90 23.98 33.86
CA MET A 207 -11.88 24.29 32.88
C MET A 207 -11.30 23.02 32.26
N GLY A 208 -10.81 23.12 31.02
CA GLY A 208 -10.18 22.02 30.34
C GLY A 208 -9.66 22.37 28.95
N ILE A 209 -9.03 21.37 28.33
CA ILE A 209 -8.49 21.44 26.97
C ILE A 209 -9.35 20.57 26.07
N THR A 210 -9.94 21.15 25.03
CA THR A 210 -10.75 20.44 24.03
C THR A 210 -9.86 19.70 23.03
N PHE A 211 -8.79 20.36 22.57
CA PHE A 211 -7.79 19.75 21.69
C PHE A 211 -6.43 20.44 21.79
N TYR A 212 -5.39 19.74 21.37
CA TYR A 212 -4.05 20.28 21.15
C TYR A 212 -3.46 19.66 19.89
N SER A 213 -3.10 20.48 18.90
CA SER A 213 -2.77 20.02 17.55
C SER A 213 -1.63 20.82 16.94
N SER A 214 -0.92 20.20 15.99
CA SER A 214 0.08 20.84 15.13
C SER A 214 -0.53 21.18 13.76
N LEU A 215 -0.23 22.38 13.26
CA LEU A 215 -0.71 22.88 11.98
C LEU A 215 0.45 23.39 11.14
N ASN A 216 0.32 23.30 9.82
CA ASN A 216 1.27 23.88 8.88
C ASN A 216 1.03 25.40 8.69
N GLN A 217 1.87 26.05 7.89
CA GLN A 217 1.77 27.49 7.59
C GLN A 217 0.41 27.94 7.03
N THR A 218 -0.36 27.03 6.42
CA THR A 218 -1.69 27.33 5.83
C THR A 218 -2.83 27.19 6.84
N GLY A 219 -2.53 26.73 8.06
CA GLY A 219 -3.54 26.41 9.07
C GLY A 219 -4.21 25.04 8.87
N LEU A 220 -3.63 24.16 8.05
CA LEU A 220 -4.07 22.76 7.95
C LEU A 220 -3.42 21.94 9.07
N GLN A 221 -4.25 21.21 9.83
CA GLN A 221 -3.76 20.28 10.84
C GLN A 221 -2.98 19.12 10.19
N THR A 222 -1.77 18.86 10.69
CA THR A 222 -0.91 17.76 10.21
C THR A 222 0.10 17.39 11.28
N THR A 223 0.50 16.13 11.30
CA THR A 223 1.60 15.62 12.14
C THR A 223 2.88 15.40 11.33
N PHE A 224 2.92 15.79 10.05
CA PHE A 224 4.05 15.58 9.15
C PHE A 224 4.53 16.89 8.54
N PHE A 225 5.83 17.13 8.66
CA PHE A 225 6.49 18.37 8.26
C PHE A 225 7.74 18.05 7.45
N SER A 226 7.88 18.66 6.27
CA SER A 226 9.03 18.40 5.40
C SER A 226 10.13 19.44 5.61
N ARG A 227 11.39 18.99 5.66
CA ARG A 227 12.58 19.86 5.60
C ARG A 227 12.80 20.42 4.19
N ASN A 228 12.23 19.78 3.17
CA ASN A 228 12.29 20.23 1.77
C ASN A 228 11.32 21.39 1.47
N TRP A 229 10.41 21.73 2.39
CA TRP A 229 9.55 22.91 2.23
C TRP A 229 10.37 24.21 2.22
N THR A 230 9.80 25.24 1.60
CA THR A 230 10.37 26.59 1.55
C THR A 230 10.55 27.16 2.96
N THR A 231 11.41 28.16 3.13
CA THR A 231 11.64 28.78 4.44
C THR A 231 10.35 29.22 5.16
N PRO A 232 9.37 29.86 4.49
CA PRO A 232 8.08 30.16 5.11
C PRO A 232 7.28 28.89 5.48
N GLY A 233 7.40 27.83 4.66
CA GLY A 233 6.73 26.55 4.89
C GLY A 233 7.25 25.77 6.09
N ARG A 234 8.50 25.99 6.50
CA ARG A 234 9.11 25.31 7.65
C ARG A 234 8.68 25.93 8.98
N GLN A 235 7.39 25.81 9.24
CA GLN A 235 6.72 26.32 10.43
C GLN A 235 5.73 25.28 10.94
N VAL A 236 5.71 25.12 12.26
CA VAL A 236 4.67 24.41 13.00
C VAL A 236 3.93 25.42 13.87
N THR A 237 2.62 25.46 13.73
CA THR A 237 1.75 26.17 14.66
C THR A 237 1.17 25.15 15.64
N LEU A 238 1.54 25.26 16.91
CA LEU A 238 0.92 24.53 18.00
C LEU A 238 -0.35 25.27 18.39
N ARG A 239 -1.52 24.66 18.25
CA ARG A 239 -2.82 25.28 18.55
C ARG A 239 -3.62 24.45 19.52
N THR A 240 -4.25 25.11 20.47
CA THR A 240 -5.12 24.48 21.46
C THR A 240 -6.43 25.24 21.61
N SER A 241 -7.50 24.49 21.86
CA SER A 241 -8.77 25.05 22.33
C SER A 241 -8.95 24.74 23.80
N VAL A 242 -9.31 25.78 24.55
CA VAL A 242 -9.48 25.74 26.00
C VAL A 242 -10.87 26.25 26.31
N PHE A 243 -11.49 25.67 27.33
CA PHE A 243 -12.73 26.17 27.91
C PHE A 243 -12.56 26.46 29.39
N ASP A 244 -13.32 27.44 29.89
CA ASP A 244 -13.49 27.73 31.31
C ASP A 244 -14.90 28.28 31.58
N ALA A 245 -15.64 27.65 32.49
CA ALA A 245 -16.97 28.08 32.90
C ALA A 245 -16.97 29.41 33.67
N LEU A 246 -15.88 29.80 34.31
CA LEU A 246 -15.71 31.15 34.87
C LEU A 246 -15.49 32.19 33.77
N GLY A 247 -14.96 31.77 32.62
CA GLY A 247 -14.62 32.61 31.49
C GLY A 247 -13.11 32.69 31.28
N LEU A 248 -12.69 32.98 30.06
CA LEU A 248 -11.26 32.93 29.70
C LEU A 248 -10.37 33.94 30.45
N TYR A 249 -10.91 34.93 31.17
CA TYR A 249 -10.13 35.81 32.03
C TYR A 249 -9.48 35.04 33.20
N ASP A 250 -10.06 33.90 33.57
CA ASP A 250 -9.54 33.04 34.62
C ASP A 250 -8.29 32.26 34.18
N ILE A 251 -8.03 32.18 32.87
CA ILE A 251 -6.84 31.51 32.35
C ILE A 251 -5.61 32.41 32.51
N ALA A 252 -4.79 32.11 33.54
CA ALA A 252 -3.55 32.83 33.83
C ALA A 252 -2.47 32.61 32.76
N SER A 253 -2.31 31.37 32.28
CA SER A 253 -1.29 31.07 31.27
C SER A 253 -1.55 29.83 30.43
N ALA A 254 -1.05 29.89 29.21
CA ALA A 254 -0.95 28.79 28.26
C ALA A 254 0.51 28.63 27.86
N ARG A 255 1.17 27.54 28.24
CA ARG A 255 2.62 27.37 28.02
C ARG A 255 2.97 26.00 27.46
N ALA A 256 3.84 25.97 26.46
CA ALA A 256 4.31 24.73 25.85
C ALA A 256 5.83 24.56 25.97
N ASN A 257 6.21 23.29 26.18
CA ASN A 257 7.57 22.80 25.98
C ASN A 257 7.62 22.04 24.66
N LEU A 258 8.76 22.11 23.95
CA LEU A 258 9.01 21.33 22.74
C LEU A 258 10.38 20.66 22.85
N THR A 259 10.44 19.35 22.61
CA THR A 259 11.68 18.57 22.59
C THR A 259 11.92 17.97 21.21
N SER A 260 13.21 17.91 20.84
CA SER A 260 13.68 17.29 19.61
C SER A 260 13.68 15.75 19.72
N PRO A 261 13.87 15.02 18.60
CA PRO A 261 14.02 13.56 18.63
C PRO A 261 15.21 13.08 19.47
N ALA A 262 16.24 13.92 19.63
CA ALA A 262 17.41 13.63 20.46
C ALA A 262 17.18 13.96 21.96
N GLY A 263 15.98 14.41 22.34
CA GLY A 263 15.63 14.80 23.71
C GLY A 263 16.04 16.23 24.09
N SER A 264 16.66 17.00 23.19
CA SER A 264 17.03 18.38 23.48
C SER A 264 15.81 19.31 23.53
N THR A 265 15.78 20.23 24.49
CA THR A 265 14.72 21.24 24.62
C THR A 265 14.88 22.32 23.56
N LEU A 266 13.85 22.52 22.73
CA LEU A 266 13.78 23.53 21.67
C LEU A 266 12.95 24.74 22.09
N LEU A 267 11.88 24.49 22.84
CA LEU A 267 11.08 25.53 23.49
C LEU A 267 10.90 25.14 24.95
N SER A 268 11.12 26.09 25.84
CA SER A 268 10.94 25.93 27.28
C SER A 268 9.97 26.98 27.78
N ASN A 269 8.94 26.54 28.48
CA ASN A 269 7.90 27.34 29.13
C ASN A 269 7.34 28.47 28.24
N SER A 270 7.25 28.19 26.94
CA SER A 270 7.00 29.22 25.91
C SER A 270 5.52 29.56 25.85
N PRO A 271 5.15 30.86 25.93
CA PRO A 271 3.76 31.26 26.01
C PRO A 271 3.05 31.10 24.66
N LEU A 272 1.84 30.56 24.68
CA LEU A 272 0.92 30.64 23.54
C LEU A 272 0.13 31.97 23.63
N THR A 273 -0.17 32.56 22.48
CA THR A 273 -1.01 33.76 22.40
C THR A 273 -2.45 33.37 22.12
N ARG A 274 -3.40 34.08 22.76
CA ARG A 274 -4.83 33.90 22.46
C ARG A 274 -5.14 34.52 21.10
N VAL A 275 -5.63 33.69 20.18
CA VAL A 275 -5.98 34.10 18.80
C VAL A 275 -7.48 34.18 18.58
N GLN A 276 -8.29 33.57 19.45
CA GLN A 276 -9.76 33.65 19.42
C GLN A 276 -10.33 33.62 20.84
N GLY A 277 -11.42 34.36 21.07
CA GLY A 277 -12.14 34.43 22.34
C GLY A 277 -11.74 35.65 23.18
N SER A 278 -12.73 36.35 23.70
CA SER A 278 -12.57 37.43 24.69
C SER A 278 -12.46 36.88 26.11
N ALA A 279 -12.13 37.74 27.07
CA ALA A 279 -12.05 37.41 28.50
C ALA A 279 -13.34 36.79 29.08
N GLN A 280 -14.50 37.08 28.49
CA GLN A 280 -15.81 36.65 29.00
C GLN A 280 -16.33 35.38 28.29
N ASN A 281 -15.67 34.92 27.24
CA ASN A 281 -16.15 33.74 26.51
C ASN A 281 -15.89 32.46 27.30
N TYR A 282 -16.69 31.42 27.00
CA TYR A 282 -16.51 30.09 27.54
C TYR A 282 -15.30 29.38 26.94
N THR A 283 -15.12 29.51 25.62
CA THR A 283 -14.05 28.86 24.85
C THR A 283 -13.16 29.86 24.13
N GLY A 284 -11.89 29.53 23.99
CA GLY A 284 -10.95 30.29 23.16
C GLY A 284 -9.90 29.42 22.49
N LEU A 285 -9.15 30.03 21.58
CA LEU A 285 -8.02 29.40 20.90
C LEU A 285 -6.72 30.09 21.26
N TRP A 286 -5.70 29.29 21.52
CA TRP A 286 -4.33 29.73 21.74
C TRP A 286 -3.42 29.13 20.69
N SER A 287 -2.38 29.86 20.30
CA SER A 287 -1.41 29.40 19.31
C SER A 287 0.01 29.82 19.63
N LEU A 288 0.98 28.97 19.26
CA LEU A 288 2.41 29.28 19.28
C LEU A 288 3.03 28.82 17.97
N ASN A 289 3.74 29.72 17.32
CA ASN A 289 4.47 29.44 16.10
C ASN A 289 5.91 29.07 16.43
N TRP A 290 6.39 27.99 15.83
CA TRP A 290 7.77 27.55 15.90
C TRP A 290 8.28 27.25 14.50
N THR A 291 9.47 27.75 14.16
CA THR A 291 10.08 27.51 12.85
C THR A 291 11.24 26.54 12.97
N TYR A 292 11.48 25.78 11.91
CA TYR A 292 12.57 24.82 11.82
C TYR A 292 13.40 25.04 10.56
N SER A 293 14.63 24.52 10.56
CA SER A 293 15.57 24.68 9.46
C SER A 293 15.64 23.44 8.58
N SER A 294 16.22 23.56 7.39
CA SER A 294 16.55 22.40 6.55
C SER A 294 17.51 21.42 7.24
N ASN A 295 18.26 21.87 8.25
CA ASN A 295 19.25 21.07 8.98
C ASN A 295 18.70 20.50 10.31
N SER A 296 17.43 20.73 10.62
CA SER A 296 16.79 20.18 11.82
C SER A 296 16.78 18.65 11.77
N LEU A 297 16.89 17.98 12.92
CA LEU A 297 16.93 16.52 12.98
C LEU A 297 15.63 15.90 12.45
N SER A 298 15.74 14.88 11.59
CA SER A 298 14.56 14.13 11.20
C SER A 298 14.14 13.18 12.33
N GLY A 299 12.84 13.06 12.58
CA GLY A 299 12.30 12.21 13.65
C GLY A 299 11.09 12.82 14.36
N THR A 300 10.72 12.22 15.49
CA THR A 300 9.55 12.62 16.29
C THR A 300 9.89 13.73 17.27
N TYR A 301 9.23 14.87 17.12
CA TYR A 301 9.24 15.99 18.04
C TYR A 301 8.06 15.86 18.98
N SER A 302 8.26 16.18 20.25
CA SER A 302 7.22 16.05 21.27
C SER A 302 6.96 17.38 21.95
N SER A 303 5.69 17.74 22.09
CA SER A 303 5.28 18.95 22.77
C SER A 303 4.36 18.65 23.94
N ARG A 304 4.57 19.35 25.06
CA ARG A 304 3.73 19.28 26.26
C ARG A 304 3.20 20.66 26.56
N LEU A 305 1.89 20.81 26.48
CA LEU A 305 1.13 22.00 26.86
C LEU A 305 0.74 21.90 28.33
N ALA A 306 0.79 23.03 29.03
CA ALA A 306 0.16 23.24 30.33
C ALA A 306 -0.67 24.52 30.27
N MET A 307 -1.95 24.39 30.64
CA MET A 307 -2.88 25.49 30.85
C MET A 307 -3.07 25.65 32.35
N THR A 308 -2.85 26.85 32.88
CA THR A 308 -3.01 27.14 34.30
C THR A 308 -3.94 28.34 34.48
N ASP A 309 -4.90 28.23 35.39
CA ASP A 309 -5.80 29.33 35.74
C ASP A 309 -5.22 30.23 36.84
N ASN A 310 -5.97 31.25 37.25
CA ASN A 310 -5.58 32.20 38.30
C ASN A 310 -5.52 31.55 39.70
N SER A 311 -6.20 30.42 39.91
CA SER A 311 -6.21 29.68 41.16
C SER A 311 -5.11 28.60 41.25
N GLY A 312 -4.32 28.42 40.19
CA GLY A 312 -3.19 27.48 40.12
C GLY A 312 -3.55 26.06 39.67
N VAL A 313 -4.81 25.79 39.33
CA VAL A 313 -5.25 24.56 38.70
C VAL A 313 -4.63 24.45 37.32
N SER A 314 -3.94 23.33 37.05
CA SER A 314 -3.24 23.12 35.79
C SER A 314 -3.73 21.86 35.07
N VAL A 315 -4.02 22.00 33.79
CA VAL A 315 -4.38 20.90 32.88
C VAL A 315 -3.29 20.80 31.81
N ALA A 316 -2.79 19.60 31.57
CA ALA A 316 -1.73 19.36 30.61
C ALA A 316 -2.14 18.36 29.52
N LEU A 317 -1.66 18.59 28.29
CA LEU A 317 -1.80 17.67 27.17
C LEU A 317 -0.47 17.53 26.44
N SER A 318 -0.26 16.39 25.80
CA SER A 318 0.91 16.16 24.95
C SER A 318 0.49 15.84 23.52
N LEU A 319 1.32 16.26 22.57
CA LEU A 319 1.23 15.86 21.17
C LEU A 319 2.62 15.53 20.64
N SER A 320 2.67 14.79 19.55
CA SER A 320 3.91 14.53 18.80
C SER A 320 3.67 14.72 17.32
N TYR A 321 4.70 15.18 16.62
CA TYR A 321 4.72 15.31 15.16
C TYR A 321 6.10 14.96 14.62
N THR A 322 6.18 14.61 13.35
CA THR A 322 7.42 14.17 12.70
C THR A 322 7.90 15.22 11.71
N ILE A 323 9.19 15.54 11.78
CA ILE A 323 9.90 16.31 10.74
C ILE A 323 10.80 15.34 9.99
N PHE A 324 10.82 15.39 8.67
CA PHE A 324 11.72 14.57 7.84
C PHE A 324 12.09 15.27 6.53
N ALA A 325 13.16 14.83 5.88
CA ALA A 325 13.42 15.15 4.48
C ALA A 325 13.07 13.96 3.60
N THR A 326 12.72 14.26 2.35
CA THR A 326 12.49 13.30 1.28
C THR A 326 13.52 13.46 0.19
N TRP A 327 14.00 12.32 -0.31
CA TRP A 327 15.03 12.26 -1.35
C TRP A 327 14.59 11.39 -2.51
N PHE A 328 15.00 11.77 -3.72
CA PHE A 328 14.85 10.92 -4.89
C PHE A 328 15.99 9.91 -4.92
N LEU A 329 15.67 8.69 -5.34
CA LEU A 329 16.69 7.69 -5.63
C LEU A 329 16.64 7.37 -7.11
N ASN A 330 17.79 7.42 -7.77
CA ASN A 330 17.98 6.84 -9.09
C ASN A 330 19.03 5.73 -8.98
N LEU A 331 18.73 4.57 -9.54
CA LEU A 331 19.60 3.40 -9.51
C LEU A 331 20.00 3.05 -10.94
N GLN A 332 21.24 2.61 -11.13
CA GLN A 332 21.68 2.04 -12.39
C GLN A 332 22.22 0.63 -12.15
N ALA A 333 21.49 -0.37 -12.63
CA ALA A 333 21.88 -1.77 -12.62
C ALA A 333 23.00 -2.00 -13.65
N VAL A 334 24.19 -2.33 -13.15
CA VAL A 334 25.37 -2.59 -13.97
C VAL A 334 26.04 -3.89 -13.55
N SER A 335 26.76 -4.53 -14.46
CA SER A 335 27.52 -5.75 -14.16
C SER A 335 28.69 -5.45 -13.19
N LEU A 336 29.22 -6.49 -12.55
CA LEU A 336 30.40 -6.39 -11.68
C LEU A 336 31.71 -6.61 -12.46
N ASP A 337 31.67 -6.49 -13.79
CA ASP A 337 32.84 -6.59 -14.65
C ASP A 337 33.80 -5.40 -14.43
N PRO A 338 35.11 -5.53 -14.74
CA PRO A 338 36.07 -4.42 -14.68
C PRO A 338 35.65 -3.19 -15.51
N ALA A 339 34.92 -3.42 -16.60
CA ALA A 339 34.20 -2.41 -17.36
C ALA A 339 32.69 -2.70 -17.24
N PRO A 340 31.99 -2.10 -16.26
CA PRO A 340 30.58 -2.38 -16.02
C PRO A 340 29.72 -2.08 -17.25
N VAL A 341 28.87 -3.03 -17.62
CA VAL A 341 27.86 -2.84 -18.68
C VAL A 341 26.46 -2.80 -18.07
N PRO A 342 25.51 -2.07 -18.68
CA PRO A 342 24.13 -2.05 -18.21
C PRO A 342 23.50 -3.45 -18.22
N VAL A 343 22.79 -3.78 -17.13
CA VAL A 343 22.02 -5.03 -17.03
C VAL A 343 20.55 -4.69 -17.17
N ALA A 344 19.97 -4.96 -18.35
CA ALA A 344 18.59 -4.61 -18.68
C ALA A 344 17.60 -5.69 -18.23
N GLY A 345 16.56 -5.34 -17.46
CA GLY A 345 15.55 -6.26 -16.93
C GLY A 345 15.84 -6.79 -15.52
N ALA A 346 16.87 -6.29 -14.83
CA ALA A 346 17.15 -6.61 -13.44
C ALA A 346 16.03 -6.07 -12.54
N SER A 347 15.38 -6.96 -11.79
CA SER A 347 14.31 -6.59 -10.85
C SER A 347 14.95 -6.03 -9.59
N VAL A 348 14.69 -4.77 -9.29
CA VAL A 348 15.16 -4.06 -8.10
C VAL A 348 13.97 -3.77 -7.19
N ILE A 349 14.10 -4.20 -5.95
CA ILE A 349 13.07 -4.09 -4.92
C ILE A 349 13.64 -3.30 -3.75
N LEU A 350 12.95 -2.24 -3.34
CA LEU A 350 13.27 -1.51 -2.11
C LEU A 350 12.33 -1.96 -1.00
N PHE A 351 12.87 -2.21 0.18
CA PHE A 351 12.12 -2.57 1.38
C PHE A 351 12.31 -1.51 2.46
N VAL A 352 11.27 -1.27 3.27
CA VAL A 352 11.36 -0.64 4.59
C VAL A 352 10.96 -1.70 5.60
N GLY A 353 11.90 -2.15 6.44
CA GLY A 353 11.70 -3.36 7.24
C GLY A 353 11.45 -4.57 6.34
N SER A 354 10.32 -5.27 6.54
CA SER A 354 9.88 -6.40 5.72
C SER A 354 8.97 -6.01 4.54
N VAL A 355 8.57 -4.74 4.44
CA VAL A 355 7.60 -4.26 3.46
C VAL A 355 8.31 -3.76 2.22
N ALA A 356 8.00 -4.31 1.05
CA ALA A 356 8.47 -3.78 -0.22
C ALA A 356 7.73 -2.46 -0.54
N VAL A 357 8.47 -1.35 -0.62
CA VAL A 357 7.93 -0.03 -0.96
C VAL A 357 8.11 0.32 -2.43
N TYR A 358 9.02 -0.37 -3.14
CA TYR A 358 9.22 -0.26 -4.58
C TYR A 358 9.55 -1.62 -5.17
N ASN A 359 9.06 -1.87 -6.39
CA ASN A 359 9.54 -2.95 -7.25
C ASN A 359 9.55 -2.44 -8.69
N GLY A 360 10.69 -2.55 -9.37
CA GLY A 360 10.84 -2.14 -10.76
C GLY A 360 11.94 -2.92 -11.46
N ALA A 361 11.87 -3.00 -12.78
CA ALA A 361 12.93 -3.57 -13.60
C ALA A 361 13.79 -2.47 -14.24
N SER A 362 15.09 -2.75 -14.41
CA SER A 362 15.97 -1.87 -15.17
C SER A 362 15.62 -1.85 -16.64
N ASP A 363 15.73 -0.67 -17.27
CA ASP A 363 15.53 -0.52 -18.72
C ASP A 363 16.74 -1.00 -19.54
N SER A 364 16.70 -0.81 -20.87
CA SER A 364 17.79 -1.18 -21.79
C SER A 364 19.14 -0.54 -21.46
N SER A 365 19.13 0.58 -20.73
CA SER A 365 20.30 1.34 -20.31
C SER A 365 20.68 1.08 -18.84
N GLY A 366 20.03 0.09 -18.21
CA GLY A 366 20.27 -0.31 -16.82
C GLY A 366 19.56 0.57 -15.79
N TRP A 367 18.80 1.58 -16.19
CA TRP A 367 18.22 2.53 -15.24
C TRP A 367 16.98 1.99 -14.57
N VAL A 368 16.92 2.23 -13.26
CA VAL A 368 15.79 2.01 -12.40
C VAL A 368 15.53 3.32 -11.66
N SER A 369 14.45 4.00 -12.04
CA SER A 369 14.05 5.25 -11.40
C SER A 369 12.75 5.06 -10.63
N PRO A 370 12.82 4.95 -9.29
CA PRO A 370 11.71 5.13 -8.36
C PRO A 370 11.12 6.56 -8.40
N GLN A 371 10.75 7.09 -9.57
CA GLN A 371 10.41 8.52 -9.75
C GLN A 371 9.23 9.01 -8.89
N ASN A 372 8.35 8.10 -8.46
CA ASN A 372 7.19 8.41 -7.62
C ASN A 372 7.42 8.14 -6.13
N ILE A 373 8.61 7.63 -5.75
CA ILE A 373 8.90 7.25 -4.36
C ILE A 373 9.92 8.21 -3.78
N LEU A 374 9.42 9.03 -2.88
CA LEU A 374 10.21 9.92 -2.05
C LEU A 374 10.68 9.18 -0.80
N LEU A 375 11.97 8.87 -0.73
CA LEU A 375 12.54 8.16 0.40
C LEU A 375 12.74 9.13 1.58
N ARG A 376 12.06 8.84 2.69
CA ARG A 376 12.24 9.57 3.94
C ARG A 376 13.59 9.25 4.57
N ASP A 377 14.28 10.27 5.04
CA ASP A 377 15.60 10.17 5.70
C ASP A 377 15.57 9.74 7.16
N ASN A 378 14.37 9.66 7.75
CA ASN A 378 14.14 9.06 9.07
C ASN A 378 13.79 7.57 8.98
N ALA A 379 13.97 6.95 7.81
CA ALA A 379 13.75 5.52 7.58
C ALA A 379 15.01 4.87 6.99
N THR A 380 15.14 3.57 7.22
CA THR A 380 16.19 2.73 6.65
C THR A 380 15.58 1.77 5.63
N TYR A 381 16.25 1.63 4.50
CA TYR A 381 15.79 0.83 3.37
C TYR A 381 16.74 -0.35 3.10
N ASN A 382 16.21 -1.45 2.59
CA ASN A 382 16.98 -2.55 2.06
C ASN A 382 16.72 -2.63 0.55
N ILE A 383 17.77 -2.57 -0.27
CA ILE A 383 17.64 -2.63 -1.73
C ILE A 383 18.14 -3.98 -2.16
N LYS A 384 17.30 -4.76 -2.85
CA LYS A 384 17.66 -6.05 -3.42
C LYS A 384 17.53 -6.01 -4.92
N ALA A 385 18.48 -6.58 -5.64
CA ALA A 385 18.41 -6.75 -7.08
C ALA A 385 18.46 -8.23 -7.45
N TYR A 386 17.56 -8.62 -8.33
CA TYR A 386 17.40 -9.96 -8.85
C TYR A 386 17.59 -9.95 -10.36
N TRP A 387 18.32 -10.93 -10.87
CA TRP A 387 18.48 -11.16 -12.30
C TRP A 387 18.06 -12.60 -12.60
N GLN A 388 17.08 -12.77 -13.49
CA GLN A 388 16.50 -14.08 -13.85
C GLN A 388 16.10 -14.92 -12.61
N GLY A 389 15.55 -14.27 -11.58
CA GLY A 389 15.11 -14.90 -10.34
C GLY A 389 16.22 -15.15 -9.29
N SER A 390 17.49 -14.94 -9.62
CA SER A 390 18.61 -15.06 -8.66
C SER A 390 18.92 -13.73 -8.01
N LEU A 391 19.15 -13.71 -6.69
CA LEU A 391 19.61 -12.52 -5.97
C LEU A 391 21.06 -12.21 -6.38
N VAL A 392 21.28 -11.05 -6.98
CA VAL A 392 22.59 -10.62 -7.52
C VAL A 392 23.14 -9.34 -6.88
N ASN A 393 22.35 -8.66 -6.06
CA ASN A 393 22.83 -7.59 -5.18
C ASN A 393 21.87 -7.42 -3.99
N GLN A 394 22.41 -7.06 -2.82
CA GLN A 394 21.61 -6.61 -1.67
C GLN A 394 22.40 -5.59 -0.85
N THR A 395 21.79 -4.46 -0.49
CA THR A 395 22.33 -3.53 0.50
C THR A 395 22.01 -4.00 1.92
N THR A 396 22.79 -3.61 2.93
CA THR A 396 22.49 -3.97 4.32
C THR A 396 21.49 -3.01 4.94
N ASN A 397 21.77 -1.70 4.88
CA ASN A 397 20.93 -0.59 5.34
C ASN A 397 21.25 0.64 4.49
N TYR A 398 20.28 1.09 3.70
CA TYR A 398 20.37 2.32 2.91
C TYR A 398 19.60 3.43 3.63
N ASN A 399 20.29 4.50 4.02
CA ASN A 399 19.70 5.69 4.62
C ASN A 399 19.87 6.84 3.62
N PRO A 400 18.77 7.40 3.08
CA PRO A 400 18.86 8.43 2.06
C PRO A 400 19.31 9.75 2.72
N THR A 401 20.41 10.30 2.22
CA THR A 401 21.00 11.57 2.71
C THR A 401 20.95 12.69 1.69
N SER A 402 20.79 12.35 0.41
CA SER A 402 20.69 13.28 -0.72
C SER A 402 20.05 12.60 -1.93
N SER A 403 19.54 13.40 -2.87
CA SER A 403 19.09 12.90 -4.17
C SER A 403 20.28 12.67 -5.07
N LEU A 404 20.64 11.41 -5.33
CA LEU A 404 21.77 11.02 -6.17
C LEU A 404 21.46 9.77 -7.00
N THR A 405 22.28 9.57 -8.04
CA THR A 405 22.38 8.33 -8.79
C THR A 405 23.32 7.37 -8.06
N ILE A 406 22.88 6.14 -7.81
CA ILE A 406 23.69 5.09 -7.20
C ILE A 406 23.81 3.90 -8.17
N PRO A 407 25.03 3.50 -8.57
CA PRO A 407 25.22 2.27 -9.34
C PRO A 407 25.01 1.05 -8.45
N LEU A 408 24.17 0.11 -8.90
CA LEU A 408 24.02 -1.22 -8.32
C LEU A 408 24.88 -2.19 -9.11
N HIS A 409 26.04 -2.53 -8.56
CA HIS A 409 26.90 -3.55 -9.14
C HIS A 409 26.34 -4.95 -8.85
N LEU A 410 25.84 -5.60 -9.89
CA LEU A 410 25.21 -6.90 -9.83
C LEU A 410 26.26 -8.00 -10.05
N THR A 411 26.21 -9.11 -9.31
CA THR A 411 27.05 -10.29 -9.51
C THR A 411 26.68 -11.07 -10.79
N VAL A 412 26.67 -10.35 -11.90
CA VAL A 412 26.41 -10.74 -13.28
C VAL A 412 27.63 -10.31 -14.08
N TYR A 413 28.04 -11.16 -15.02
CA TYR A 413 29.26 -10.98 -15.80
C TYR A 413 28.96 -11.15 -17.28
N SER A 414 29.61 -10.34 -18.12
CA SER A 414 29.51 -10.44 -19.57
C SER A 414 30.47 -11.49 -20.10
N LEU A 415 29.96 -12.47 -20.86
CA LEU A 415 30.76 -13.51 -21.49
C LEU A 415 30.51 -13.56 -22.99
N ASP A 416 31.56 -13.29 -23.76
CA ASP A 416 31.60 -13.48 -25.22
C ASP A 416 32.08 -14.90 -25.55
N PHE A 417 31.22 -15.69 -26.19
CA PHE A 417 31.53 -17.05 -26.64
C PHE A 417 32.19 -17.09 -28.03
N SER A 418 32.04 -16.04 -28.84
CA SER A 418 32.44 -16.05 -30.26
C SER A 418 33.94 -16.24 -30.46
N THR A 419 34.72 -15.87 -29.45
CA THR A 419 36.18 -15.91 -29.42
C THR A 419 36.73 -17.10 -28.63
N ARG A 420 35.88 -17.98 -28.09
CA ARG A 420 36.28 -19.01 -27.13
C ARG A 420 36.45 -20.40 -27.71
N PHE A 421 36.02 -20.64 -28.95
CA PHE A 421 36.10 -21.95 -29.59
C PHE A 421 37.22 -22.00 -30.63
N LEU A 422 38.08 -23.00 -30.50
CA LEU A 422 39.23 -23.26 -31.37
C LEU A 422 39.06 -24.61 -32.08
N ASP A 423 39.78 -24.81 -33.18
CA ASP A 423 39.92 -26.13 -33.79
C ASP A 423 40.78 -27.06 -32.90
N GLY A 424 40.92 -28.32 -33.32
CA GLY A 424 41.70 -29.33 -32.59
C GLY A 424 43.20 -29.06 -32.57
N ASN A 425 43.68 -28.08 -33.34
CA ASN A 425 45.07 -27.61 -33.38
C ASN A 425 45.26 -26.25 -32.67
N ALA A 426 44.24 -25.79 -31.93
CA ALA A 426 44.20 -24.51 -31.23
C ALA A 426 44.22 -23.26 -32.15
N ASN A 427 43.84 -23.39 -33.42
CA ASN A 427 43.61 -22.25 -34.30
C ASN A 427 42.18 -21.72 -34.17
N THR A 428 41.96 -20.48 -34.55
CA THR A 428 40.61 -19.89 -34.59
C THR A 428 39.75 -20.55 -35.66
N LEU A 429 38.48 -20.77 -35.34
CA LEU A 429 37.51 -21.25 -36.32
C LEU A 429 37.14 -20.14 -37.32
N PRO A 430 36.79 -20.49 -38.57
CA PRO A 430 36.39 -19.49 -39.58
C PRO A 430 35.06 -18.79 -39.23
N GLN A 431 34.25 -19.40 -38.37
CA GLN A 431 33.02 -18.86 -37.82
C GLN A 431 32.75 -19.54 -36.46
N PRO A 432 31.94 -18.94 -35.57
CA PRO A 432 31.51 -19.60 -34.34
C PRO A 432 30.71 -20.89 -34.62
N PRO A 433 30.66 -21.84 -33.67
CA PRO A 433 29.77 -22.99 -33.78
C PRO A 433 28.30 -22.59 -33.95
N SER A 434 27.49 -23.50 -34.50
CA SER A 434 26.08 -23.20 -34.79
C SER A 434 25.17 -23.20 -33.55
N ALA A 435 25.55 -23.91 -32.48
CA ALA A 435 24.81 -23.93 -31.23
C ALA A 435 25.68 -24.52 -30.09
N ILE A 436 25.42 -24.08 -28.86
CA ILE A 436 25.93 -24.73 -27.64
C ILE A 436 24.78 -25.11 -26.73
N GLN A 437 24.89 -26.25 -26.03
CA GLN A 437 23.95 -26.64 -24.97
C GLN A 437 24.53 -26.25 -23.62
N LEU A 438 24.01 -25.17 -23.04
CA LEU A 438 24.44 -24.63 -21.76
C LEU A 438 23.53 -25.12 -20.64
N ALA A 439 24.11 -25.82 -19.66
CA ALA A 439 23.47 -26.15 -18.40
C ALA A 439 23.75 -25.04 -17.37
N TYR A 440 22.69 -24.55 -16.74
CA TYR A 440 22.71 -23.51 -15.72
C TYR A 440 22.95 -24.11 -14.33
N PRO A 441 23.44 -23.31 -13.36
CA PRO A 441 23.65 -23.77 -11.98
C PRO A 441 22.40 -24.31 -11.28
N ASN A 442 21.21 -23.92 -11.73
CA ASN A 442 19.92 -24.38 -11.20
C ASN A 442 19.45 -25.73 -11.78
N GLY A 443 20.25 -26.38 -12.62
CA GLY A 443 19.93 -27.67 -13.26
C GLY A 443 19.11 -27.59 -14.54
N THR A 444 18.68 -26.39 -14.96
CA THR A 444 18.04 -26.19 -16.27
C THR A 444 19.09 -26.16 -17.39
N SER A 445 18.67 -26.34 -18.64
CA SER A 445 19.54 -26.20 -19.81
C SER A 445 18.85 -25.42 -20.93
N SER A 446 19.65 -24.74 -21.74
CA SER A 446 19.20 -24.04 -22.94
C SER A 446 20.19 -24.21 -24.08
N THR A 447 19.68 -24.03 -25.30
CA THR A 447 20.51 -23.91 -26.49
C THR A 447 20.81 -22.43 -26.73
N LEU A 448 22.09 -22.08 -26.85
CA LEU A 448 22.54 -20.71 -27.13
C LEU A 448 23.28 -20.63 -28.47
N ASP A 449 23.18 -19.46 -29.09
CA ASP A 449 24.00 -19.09 -30.24
C ASP A 449 25.35 -18.54 -29.75
N PRO A 450 26.48 -19.22 -29.99
CA PRO A 450 27.77 -18.78 -29.48
C PRO A 450 28.35 -17.57 -30.22
N SER A 451 27.66 -16.97 -31.20
CA SER A 451 28.14 -15.77 -31.89
C SER A 451 28.01 -14.48 -31.07
N GLY A 452 27.32 -14.50 -29.92
CA GLY A 452 27.02 -13.31 -29.11
C GLY A 452 27.67 -13.28 -27.72
N SER A 453 27.51 -12.13 -27.05
CA SER A 453 27.85 -11.93 -25.64
C SER A 453 26.63 -12.10 -24.74
N TYR A 454 26.82 -12.74 -23.60
CA TYR A 454 25.74 -13.08 -22.67
C TYR A 454 26.04 -12.62 -21.26
N LEU A 455 25.02 -12.06 -20.60
CA LEU A 455 25.07 -11.70 -19.19
C LEU A 455 24.67 -12.89 -18.32
N LEU A 456 25.64 -13.44 -17.58
CA LEU A 456 25.45 -14.64 -16.77
C LEU A 456 25.74 -14.32 -15.28
N PRO A 457 24.83 -14.67 -14.34
CA PRO A 457 25.14 -14.66 -12.91
C PRO A 457 26.37 -15.50 -12.57
N ALA A 458 27.05 -15.15 -11.48
CA ALA A 458 28.02 -16.05 -10.85
C ALA A 458 27.39 -17.42 -10.54
N GLY A 459 28.11 -18.49 -10.88
CA GLY A 459 27.65 -19.86 -10.67
C GLY A 459 28.43 -20.83 -11.55
N THR A 460 28.26 -22.12 -11.32
CA THR A 460 28.92 -23.16 -12.12
C THR A 460 28.02 -23.56 -13.29
N TYR A 461 28.48 -23.26 -14.51
CA TYR A 461 27.80 -23.62 -15.75
C TYR A 461 28.53 -24.80 -16.40
N SER A 462 27.82 -25.57 -17.23
CA SER A 462 28.43 -26.62 -18.04
C SER A 462 27.98 -26.55 -19.50
N ILE A 463 28.92 -26.57 -20.44
CA ILE A 463 28.65 -26.75 -21.86
C ILE A 463 28.70 -28.25 -22.15
N SER A 464 27.53 -28.85 -22.40
CA SER A 464 27.40 -30.31 -22.58
C SER A 464 27.63 -30.76 -24.02
N SER A 465 27.35 -29.89 -24.99
CA SER A 465 27.62 -30.13 -26.41
C SER A 465 27.87 -28.83 -27.15
N VAL A 466 28.68 -28.91 -28.21
CA VAL A 466 28.98 -27.81 -29.13
C VAL A 466 28.71 -28.32 -30.54
N THR A 467 27.77 -27.73 -31.25
CA THR A 467 27.30 -28.21 -32.56
C THR A 467 28.03 -27.48 -33.69
N TRP A 468 28.76 -28.24 -34.50
CA TRP A 468 29.46 -27.79 -35.71
C TRP A 468 29.00 -28.59 -36.92
N LYS A 469 28.46 -27.93 -37.94
CA LYS A 469 27.91 -28.60 -39.15
C LYS A 469 26.94 -29.75 -38.81
N GLY A 470 26.11 -29.57 -37.79
CA GLY A 470 25.13 -30.56 -37.33
C GLY A 470 25.69 -31.68 -36.44
N ILE A 471 26.97 -31.66 -36.07
CA ILE A 471 27.63 -32.71 -35.28
C ILE A 471 28.17 -32.12 -33.98
N ASN A 472 28.03 -32.85 -32.86
CA ASN A 472 28.66 -32.47 -31.60
C ASN A 472 30.18 -32.69 -31.68
N VAL A 473 30.94 -31.62 -31.47
CA VAL A 473 32.41 -31.61 -31.54
C VAL A 473 33.07 -31.32 -30.18
N ALA A 474 32.30 -31.30 -29.09
CA ALA A 474 32.85 -31.21 -27.73
C ALA A 474 33.40 -32.57 -27.30
N ALA A 475 34.65 -32.62 -26.83
CA ALA A 475 35.28 -33.86 -26.37
C ALA A 475 34.71 -34.35 -25.02
N SER A 476 34.34 -33.42 -24.15
CA SER A 476 33.72 -33.66 -22.84
C SER A 476 32.95 -32.42 -22.40
N PRO A 477 32.04 -32.52 -21.42
CA PRO A 477 31.40 -31.35 -20.84
C PRO A 477 32.43 -30.37 -20.27
N ILE A 478 32.29 -29.07 -20.58
CA ILE A 478 33.19 -28.02 -20.09
C ILE A 478 32.50 -27.24 -18.99
N THR A 479 33.09 -27.17 -17.80
CA THR A 479 32.56 -26.39 -16.69
C THR A 479 33.29 -25.06 -16.50
N PHE A 480 32.55 -23.98 -16.24
CA PHE A 480 33.15 -22.68 -15.96
C PHE A 480 32.29 -21.85 -15.01
N ASN A 481 32.87 -20.77 -14.46
CA ASN A 481 32.15 -19.76 -13.72
C ASN A 481 32.35 -18.39 -14.40
N PRO A 482 31.28 -17.71 -14.84
CA PRO A 482 31.38 -16.41 -15.51
C PRO A 482 32.24 -15.38 -14.78
N LYS A 483 32.26 -15.41 -13.44
CA LYS A 483 33.12 -14.55 -12.60
C LYS A 483 34.61 -14.67 -12.94
N ASN A 484 35.04 -15.86 -13.35
CA ASN A 484 36.43 -16.17 -13.69
C ASN A 484 36.66 -16.17 -15.22
N GLY A 485 35.62 -15.91 -16.01
CA GLY A 485 35.62 -16.03 -17.47
C GLY A 485 35.58 -17.48 -17.97
N LEU A 486 35.70 -17.63 -19.29
CA LEU A 486 35.82 -18.91 -19.99
C LEU A 486 37.17 -18.98 -20.71
N THR A 487 37.97 -20.00 -20.38
CA THR A 487 39.21 -20.30 -21.10
C THR A 487 38.90 -20.81 -22.51
N PRO A 488 39.77 -20.57 -23.52
CA PRO A 488 39.59 -21.12 -24.85
C PRO A 488 39.41 -22.65 -24.86
N ILE A 489 38.51 -23.15 -25.70
CA ILE A 489 38.08 -24.54 -25.81
C ILE A 489 38.48 -25.06 -27.19
N SER A 490 39.40 -26.04 -27.23
CA SER A 490 39.70 -26.79 -28.45
C SER A 490 38.61 -27.83 -28.73
N LEU A 491 38.01 -27.75 -29.91
CA LEU A 491 36.97 -28.67 -30.37
C LEU A 491 37.56 -29.78 -31.24
N GLN A 492 36.81 -30.88 -31.39
CA GLN A 492 37.16 -32.00 -32.27
C GLN A 492 36.86 -31.67 -33.75
N ILE A 493 37.51 -30.61 -34.23
CA ILE A 493 37.43 -30.08 -35.59
C ILE A 493 38.84 -30.12 -36.19
N TYR A 494 38.98 -30.68 -37.38
CA TYR A 494 40.27 -30.93 -38.02
C TYR A 494 40.25 -30.63 -39.51
N ASP A 495 41.43 -30.52 -40.11
CA ASP A 495 41.61 -30.31 -41.55
C ASP A 495 41.98 -31.63 -42.24
N LEU A 496 41.36 -31.92 -43.38
CA LEU A 496 41.69 -33.09 -44.22
C LEU A 496 42.31 -32.62 -45.53
N THR A 497 43.56 -33.03 -45.78
CA THR A 497 44.21 -32.81 -47.07
C THR A 497 44.03 -34.07 -47.93
N VAL A 498 43.40 -33.96 -49.09
CA VAL A 498 43.30 -35.05 -50.06
C VAL A 498 44.29 -34.81 -51.19
N VAL A 499 45.19 -35.75 -51.42
CA VAL A 499 46.22 -35.67 -52.47
C VAL A 499 45.92 -36.73 -53.52
N VAL A 500 45.57 -36.31 -54.73
CA VAL A 500 45.21 -37.20 -55.84
C VAL A 500 46.37 -37.28 -56.83
N VAL A 501 46.92 -38.48 -57.00
CA VAL A 501 48.05 -38.74 -57.90
C VAL A 501 47.78 -39.88 -58.87
N ASP A 502 48.52 -39.90 -59.98
CA ASP A 502 48.56 -41.00 -60.93
C ASP A 502 49.54 -42.12 -60.44
N PRO A 503 49.68 -43.24 -61.18
CA PRO A 503 50.61 -44.31 -60.81
C PRO A 503 52.08 -43.89 -60.71
N ASN A 504 52.46 -42.81 -61.39
CA ASN A 504 53.81 -42.26 -61.44
C ASN A 504 54.03 -41.20 -60.33
N GLY A 505 53.04 -40.97 -59.47
CA GLY A 505 53.07 -39.97 -58.41
C GLY A 505 52.83 -38.54 -58.90
N GLN A 506 52.46 -38.32 -60.16
CA GLN A 506 52.13 -37.01 -60.71
C GLN A 506 50.72 -36.59 -60.31
N ALA A 507 50.52 -35.28 -60.12
CA ALA A 507 49.25 -34.71 -59.70
C ALA A 507 48.13 -34.92 -60.74
N VAL A 508 46.96 -35.38 -60.30
CA VAL A 508 45.77 -35.48 -61.16
C VAL A 508 44.95 -34.20 -61.05
N SER A 509 44.96 -33.40 -62.11
CA SER A 509 44.13 -32.18 -62.23
C SER A 509 42.71 -32.53 -62.72
N GLY A 510 41.70 -31.82 -62.20
CA GLY A 510 40.29 -31.97 -62.59
C GLY A 510 39.54 -33.16 -61.97
N ALA A 511 40.13 -33.87 -61.00
CA ALA A 511 39.47 -34.95 -60.29
C ALA A 511 38.43 -34.38 -59.29
N THR A 512 37.20 -34.85 -59.35
CA THR A 512 36.14 -34.46 -58.42
C THR A 512 36.26 -35.27 -57.13
N VAL A 513 36.53 -34.60 -56.01
CA VAL A 513 36.59 -35.20 -54.67
C VAL A 513 35.32 -34.81 -53.90
N ALA A 514 34.52 -35.82 -53.52
CA ALA A 514 33.36 -35.67 -52.66
C ALA A 514 33.63 -36.35 -51.31
N LEU A 515 33.42 -35.61 -50.21
CA LEU A 515 33.49 -36.10 -48.85
C LEU A 515 32.09 -36.41 -48.35
N THR A 516 31.86 -37.66 -47.95
CA THR A 516 30.60 -38.11 -47.37
C THR A 516 30.81 -38.51 -45.91
N LEU A 517 29.97 -38.01 -45.00
CA LEU A 517 29.94 -38.39 -43.60
C LEU A 517 28.51 -38.84 -43.27
N SER A 518 28.35 -40.03 -42.66
CA SER A 518 27.05 -40.60 -42.29
C SER A 518 26.05 -40.65 -43.47
N GLY A 519 26.53 -40.93 -44.68
CA GLY A 519 25.70 -41.03 -45.90
C GLY A 519 25.33 -39.70 -46.56
N GLN A 520 25.76 -38.56 -46.02
CA GLN A 520 25.54 -37.22 -46.58
C GLN A 520 26.83 -36.62 -47.13
N THR A 521 26.80 -36.06 -48.34
CA THR A 521 27.94 -35.36 -48.94
C THR A 521 28.13 -34.01 -48.25
N ILE A 522 29.20 -33.87 -47.45
CA ILE A 522 29.53 -32.67 -46.65
C ILE A 522 30.28 -31.63 -47.48
N SER A 523 31.04 -32.05 -48.49
CA SER A 523 31.77 -31.16 -49.38
C SER A 523 32.10 -31.86 -50.70
N GLN A 524 32.11 -31.13 -51.79
CA GLN A 524 32.55 -31.62 -53.10
C GLN A 524 33.36 -30.52 -53.79
N ASN A 525 34.55 -30.85 -54.27
CA ASN A 525 35.41 -29.90 -54.98
C ASN A 525 36.26 -30.62 -56.02
N THR A 526 36.84 -29.89 -56.97
CA THR A 526 37.69 -30.46 -58.02
C THR A 526 39.16 -30.11 -57.80
N THR A 527 40.07 -31.08 -57.98
CA THR A 527 41.51 -30.84 -57.83
C THR A 527 42.02 -29.84 -58.87
N GLY A 528 42.91 -28.94 -58.46
CA GLY A 528 43.66 -28.06 -59.38
C GLY A 528 44.91 -28.73 -59.93
N ASN A 529 45.79 -27.95 -60.55
CA ASN A 529 47.02 -28.44 -61.20
C ASN A 529 48.03 -29.12 -60.25
N THR A 530 47.88 -28.95 -58.93
CA THR A 530 48.71 -29.58 -57.90
C THR A 530 48.16 -30.93 -57.42
N GLY A 531 46.93 -31.30 -57.81
CA GLY A 531 46.29 -32.55 -57.35
C GLY A 531 45.90 -32.55 -55.87
N VAL A 532 46.10 -31.45 -55.14
CA VAL A 532 45.85 -31.34 -53.69
C VAL A 532 44.57 -30.55 -53.43
N LEU A 533 43.73 -31.05 -52.52
CA LEU A 533 42.59 -30.35 -51.96
C LEU A 533 42.69 -30.32 -50.44
N LEU A 534 42.55 -29.13 -49.85
CA LEU A 534 42.48 -28.94 -48.40
C LEU A 534 41.03 -28.67 -48.01
N PHE A 535 40.45 -29.58 -47.22
CA PHE A 535 39.14 -29.41 -46.63
C PHE A 535 39.30 -28.95 -45.18
N ARG A 536 38.92 -27.71 -44.92
CA ARG A 536 39.10 -27.09 -43.60
C ARG A 536 37.91 -27.31 -42.68
N ALA A 537 38.19 -27.33 -41.38
CA ALA A 537 37.21 -27.31 -40.30
C ALA A 537 36.11 -28.38 -40.48
N LEU A 538 36.55 -29.63 -40.59
CA LEU A 538 35.70 -30.82 -40.65
C LEU A 538 35.50 -31.40 -39.23
N PRO A 539 34.27 -31.76 -38.82
CA PRO A 539 34.05 -32.44 -37.55
C PRO A 539 34.77 -33.80 -37.53
N LYS A 540 35.20 -34.26 -36.35
CA LYS A 540 35.72 -35.61 -36.16
C LYS A 540 34.71 -36.65 -36.66
N GLY A 541 35.20 -37.63 -37.42
CA GLY A 541 34.36 -38.71 -37.91
C GLY A 541 35.03 -39.50 -39.02
N GLN A 542 34.37 -40.60 -39.40
CA GLN A 542 34.81 -41.44 -40.50
C GLN A 542 34.24 -40.93 -41.83
N TYR A 543 35.11 -40.40 -42.68
CA TYR A 543 34.74 -39.86 -43.98
C TYR A 543 34.92 -40.91 -45.07
N VAL A 544 33.94 -41.00 -45.98
CA VAL A 544 34.10 -41.65 -47.27
C VAL A 544 34.54 -40.58 -48.27
N VAL A 545 35.79 -40.68 -48.71
CA VAL A 545 36.40 -39.84 -49.74
C VAL A 545 36.15 -40.52 -51.09
N GLN A 546 35.23 -39.99 -51.88
CA GLN A 546 34.95 -40.46 -53.22
C GLN A 546 35.65 -39.55 -54.24
N VAL A 547 36.62 -40.08 -54.96
CA VAL A 547 37.34 -39.35 -56.02
C VAL A 547 36.93 -39.89 -57.37
N THR A 548 36.46 -39.00 -58.26
CA THR A 548 36.04 -39.33 -59.62
C THR A 548 36.89 -38.58 -60.63
N SER A 549 37.57 -39.32 -61.52
CA SER A 549 38.39 -38.77 -62.60
C SER A 549 38.30 -39.66 -63.83
N GLN A 550 38.16 -39.08 -65.02
CA GLN A 550 38.14 -39.80 -66.31
C GLN A 550 37.24 -41.05 -66.34
N SER A 551 36.04 -40.95 -65.77
CA SER A 551 35.03 -42.03 -65.65
C SER A 551 35.37 -43.19 -64.69
N GLN A 552 36.43 -43.07 -63.89
CA GLN A 552 36.72 -43.97 -62.77
C GLN A 552 36.36 -43.31 -61.44
N THR A 553 35.76 -44.08 -60.52
CA THR A 553 35.42 -43.64 -59.16
C THR A 553 36.12 -44.53 -58.15
N ILE A 554 36.99 -43.94 -57.33
CA ILE A 554 37.65 -44.61 -56.20
C ILE A 554 36.99 -44.12 -54.91
N ARG A 555 36.65 -45.05 -54.02
CA ARG A 555 36.18 -44.73 -52.66
C ARG A 555 37.23 -45.16 -51.66
N ASN A 556 37.66 -44.23 -50.83
CA ASN A 556 38.53 -44.51 -49.69
C ASN A 556 37.82 -44.07 -48.41
N THR A 557 38.10 -44.75 -47.30
CA THR A 557 37.59 -44.36 -45.99
C THR A 557 38.73 -43.78 -45.17
N THR A 558 38.51 -42.64 -44.54
CA THR A 558 39.50 -41.95 -43.70
C THR A 558 38.86 -41.57 -42.37
N ASP A 559 39.43 -42.06 -41.27
CA ASP A 559 39.01 -41.66 -39.92
C ASP A 559 39.74 -40.37 -39.53
N LEU A 560 38.98 -39.29 -39.40
CA LEU A 560 39.50 -37.97 -39.10
C LEU A 560 39.48 -37.73 -37.59
N ALA A 561 40.44 -38.30 -36.87
CA ALA A 561 40.64 -38.08 -35.44
C ALA A 561 41.61 -36.90 -35.13
N GLN A 562 42.38 -36.47 -36.14
CA GLN A 562 43.30 -35.33 -36.12
C GLN A 562 43.48 -34.81 -37.55
N SER A 563 44.07 -33.63 -37.73
CA SER A 563 44.38 -33.14 -39.08
C SER A 563 45.28 -34.14 -39.80
N SER A 564 44.90 -34.54 -41.01
CA SER A 564 45.55 -35.66 -41.70
C SER A 564 45.55 -35.48 -43.22
N THR A 565 46.38 -36.29 -43.88
CA THR A 565 46.49 -36.32 -45.34
C THR A 565 46.08 -37.69 -45.85
N SER A 566 45.10 -37.74 -46.75
CA SER A 566 44.65 -38.95 -47.45
C SER A 566 45.14 -38.91 -48.90
N LYS A 567 46.11 -39.77 -49.24
CA LYS A 567 46.65 -39.88 -50.60
C LYS A 567 45.87 -40.94 -51.39
N ILE A 568 45.35 -40.58 -52.55
CA ILE A 568 44.54 -41.45 -53.42
C ILE A 568 45.24 -41.55 -54.78
N GLN A 569 45.55 -42.78 -55.18
CA GLN A 569 46.27 -43.07 -56.41
C GLN A 569 45.34 -43.73 -57.44
N PHE A 570 45.32 -43.20 -58.67
CA PHE A 570 44.65 -43.84 -59.81
C PHE A 570 45.55 -44.89 -60.46
N SER A 571 44.99 -46.00 -60.93
CA SER A 571 45.69 -47.01 -61.74
C SER A 571 45.19 -46.96 -63.17
N ALA A 572 46.10 -46.72 -64.14
CA ALA A 572 45.75 -46.76 -65.55
C ALA A 572 45.54 -48.21 -66.00
N ALA A 573 44.36 -48.51 -66.56
CA ALA A 573 44.12 -49.71 -67.36
C ALA A 573 43.13 -49.36 -68.50
N PRO A 574 43.32 -49.93 -69.71
CA PRO A 574 42.72 -49.44 -70.94
C PRO A 574 41.21 -49.70 -71.02
N ALA A 575 40.54 -48.84 -71.79
CA ALA A 575 39.12 -48.89 -72.07
C ALA A 575 38.72 -50.19 -72.79
N THR A 576 37.66 -50.84 -72.31
CA THR A 576 36.78 -51.68 -73.15
C THR A 576 35.32 -51.49 -72.74
N THR A 577 34.48 -51.49 -73.76
CA THR A 577 33.02 -51.37 -73.72
C THR A 577 32.34 -52.74 -73.54
N SER A 578 31.06 -52.71 -73.14
CA SER A 578 29.96 -53.59 -73.58
C SER A 578 29.30 -54.58 -72.57
N TRP A 579 28.04 -54.23 -72.24
CA TRP A 579 26.77 -55.00 -72.27
C TRP A 579 26.48 -56.32 -71.48
N VAL A 580 25.24 -56.31 -70.94
CA VAL A 580 24.28 -57.39 -70.58
C VAL A 580 24.38 -58.11 -69.21
N ALA A 581 23.36 -57.91 -68.36
CA ALA A 581 22.45 -58.97 -67.88
C ALA A 581 21.17 -58.40 -67.23
N GLN A 582 20.02 -58.72 -67.83
CA GLN A 582 18.67 -58.66 -67.24
C GLN A 582 18.52 -59.79 -66.20
N SER A 583 17.73 -59.68 -65.14
CA SER A 583 16.28 -59.96 -65.06
C SER A 583 16.00 -60.20 -63.55
N LEU A 584 14.86 -59.91 -62.92
CA LEU A 584 13.49 -60.36 -63.19
C LEU A 584 12.49 -59.45 -62.45
N ASN A 585 11.45 -59.02 -63.17
CA ASN A 585 10.17 -58.63 -62.59
C ASN A 585 9.33 -59.90 -62.37
N TRP A 586 8.53 -59.94 -61.30
CA TRP A 586 7.16 -60.48 -61.37
C TRP A 586 6.16 -59.48 -60.78
N ILE A 587 5.16 -59.22 -61.61
CA ILE A 587 3.90 -58.53 -61.36
C ILE A 587 3.01 -59.50 -60.58
N LEU A 588 2.19 -59.00 -59.64
CA LEU A 588 0.81 -59.45 -59.49
C LEU A 588 -0.04 -58.31 -58.89
N LEU A 589 -0.86 -57.73 -59.77
CA LEU A 589 -1.98 -56.86 -59.46
C LEU A 589 -3.24 -57.69 -59.68
N GLY A 590 -4.18 -57.70 -58.73
CA GLY A 590 -5.54 -58.15 -59.00
C GLY A 590 -6.26 -58.81 -57.83
N ALA A 591 -7.05 -58.01 -57.10
CA ALA A 591 -8.50 -58.20 -57.06
C ALA A 591 -9.14 -57.01 -56.32
N ALA A 592 -9.87 -56.20 -57.08
CA ALA A 592 -10.85 -55.27 -56.59
C ALA A 592 -12.13 -56.01 -56.17
N VAL A 593 -13.00 -55.27 -55.47
CA VAL A 593 -14.43 -55.54 -55.19
C VAL A 593 -14.71 -56.26 -53.87
N GLY A 594 -15.03 -55.45 -52.85
CA GLY A 594 -15.56 -55.92 -51.58
C GLY A 594 -15.84 -54.79 -50.60
N GLY A 595 -16.93 -54.04 -50.81
CA GLY A 595 -17.61 -53.38 -49.68
C GLY A 595 -17.29 -51.90 -49.44
N VAL A 596 -17.67 -51.04 -50.39
CA VAL A 596 -18.29 -49.75 -50.04
C VAL A 596 -19.63 -50.09 -49.38
N LEU A 597 -19.65 -50.32 -48.06
CA LEU A 597 -20.82 -50.31 -47.18
C LEU A 597 -20.31 -50.43 -45.74
N GLY A 598 -19.92 -49.31 -45.13
CA GLY A 598 -19.47 -49.30 -43.72
C GLY A 598 -18.94 -47.97 -43.20
N TYR A 599 -18.71 -46.97 -44.06
CA TYR A 599 -18.24 -45.65 -43.64
C TYR A 599 -19.39 -44.66 -43.31
N GLY A 600 -20.65 -45.07 -43.53
CA GLY A 600 -21.85 -44.26 -43.26
C GLY A 600 -22.45 -44.43 -41.86
N GLN A 601 -21.85 -45.24 -40.97
CA GLN A 601 -22.46 -45.57 -39.67
C GLN A 601 -21.46 -45.68 -38.50
N PHE A 602 -20.27 -45.07 -38.63
CA PHE A 602 -19.27 -45.00 -37.55
C PHE A 602 -18.83 -43.56 -37.20
N HIS A 603 -19.61 -42.54 -37.60
CA HIS A 603 -19.37 -41.14 -37.22
C HIS A 603 -20.42 -40.57 -36.24
N ARG A 604 -21.16 -41.45 -35.53
CA ARG A 604 -22.27 -41.05 -34.65
C ARG A 604 -22.17 -41.54 -33.19
N MET A 605 -20.98 -41.85 -32.71
CA MET A 605 -20.71 -42.10 -31.29
C MET A 605 -19.34 -41.53 -30.90
N ARG A 606 -19.23 -40.21 -30.68
CA ARG A 606 -18.12 -39.64 -29.90
C ARG A 606 -18.38 -38.31 -29.20
N HIS A 607 -19.64 -37.90 -29.05
CA HIS A 607 -19.99 -36.80 -28.13
C HIS A 607 -21.19 -37.20 -27.26
N PRO A 608 -20.96 -37.86 -26.10
CA PRO A 608 -22.01 -38.20 -25.15
C PRO A 608 -22.63 -36.98 -24.45
N PHE A 609 -22.16 -35.77 -24.79
CA PHE A 609 -22.60 -34.51 -24.22
C PHE A 609 -23.29 -33.62 -25.26
N ARG A 610 -24.26 -32.81 -24.83
CA ARG A 610 -24.81 -31.65 -25.54
C ARG A 610 -24.15 -30.39 -24.96
N GLU A 611 -23.82 -29.43 -25.81
CA GLU A 611 -23.34 -28.13 -25.36
C GLU A 611 -24.54 -27.25 -25.00
N GLU A 612 -24.56 -26.74 -23.78
CA GLU A 612 -25.49 -25.71 -23.31
C GLU A 612 -24.75 -24.37 -23.19
N PRO A 613 -25.45 -23.24 -23.42
CA PRO A 613 -24.87 -21.92 -23.30
C PRO A 613 -24.67 -21.52 -21.82
N PHE A 614 -24.08 -20.34 -21.59
CA PHE A 614 -23.76 -19.85 -20.25
C PHE A 614 -24.95 -19.81 -19.29
N GLU A 615 -26.16 -19.57 -19.80
CA GLU A 615 -27.42 -19.56 -19.04
C GLU A 615 -27.71 -20.90 -18.35
N TYR A 616 -27.02 -21.98 -18.73
CA TYR A 616 -27.08 -23.24 -17.99
C TYR A 616 -26.58 -23.10 -16.54
N LEU A 617 -25.77 -22.09 -16.23
CA LEU A 617 -25.41 -21.74 -14.85
C LEU A 617 -26.64 -21.41 -13.99
N ASP A 618 -27.69 -20.82 -14.58
CA ASP A 618 -28.94 -20.54 -13.86
C ASP A 618 -29.69 -21.82 -13.49
N HIS A 619 -29.55 -22.89 -14.29
CA HIS A 619 -30.07 -24.21 -13.91
C HIS A 619 -29.30 -24.80 -12.73
N LEU A 620 -27.97 -24.66 -12.71
CA LEU A 620 -27.13 -25.15 -11.61
C LEU A 620 -27.38 -24.39 -10.30
N THR A 621 -27.64 -23.08 -10.40
CA THR A 621 -27.92 -22.20 -9.26
C THR A 621 -29.41 -22.12 -8.89
N ALA A 622 -30.28 -22.84 -9.61
CA ALA A 622 -31.73 -22.84 -9.44
C ALA A 622 -32.38 -21.43 -9.55
N GLY A 623 -31.96 -20.65 -10.55
CA GLY A 623 -32.51 -19.33 -10.87
C GLY A 623 -31.51 -18.18 -10.73
N GLY A 624 -30.20 -18.44 -10.77
CA GLY A 624 -29.16 -17.41 -10.76
C GLY A 624 -28.83 -16.84 -9.37
N PHE A 625 -28.14 -15.70 -9.38
CA PHE A 625 -27.74 -14.96 -8.18
C PHE A 625 -28.78 -13.88 -7.83
N ARG A 626 -29.05 -13.70 -6.53
CA ARG A 626 -29.95 -12.69 -5.99
C ARG A 626 -29.25 -11.34 -5.86
N ASP A 627 -30.04 -10.29 -5.79
CA ASP A 627 -29.56 -8.97 -5.41
C ASP A 627 -29.00 -9.01 -3.98
N GLY A 628 -27.79 -8.50 -3.79
CA GLY A 628 -27.04 -8.55 -2.53
C GLY A 628 -26.24 -9.82 -2.30
N ASP A 629 -26.22 -10.78 -3.24
CA ASP A 629 -25.39 -11.99 -3.10
C ASP A 629 -23.89 -11.65 -3.16
N THR A 630 -23.12 -12.33 -2.30
CA THR A 630 -21.67 -12.45 -2.38
C THR A 630 -21.26 -13.82 -2.91
N ILE A 631 -20.43 -13.86 -3.94
CA ILE A 631 -20.08 -15.06 -4.69
C ILE A 631 -18.56 -15.22 -4.70
N LEU A 632 -18.09 -16.34 -4.14
CA LEU A 632 -16.70 -16.78 -4.26
C LEU A 632 -16.55 -17.69 -5.48
N ILE A 633 -15.59 -17.37 -6.35
CA ILE A 633 -15.18 -18.20 -7.48
C ILE A 633 -13.79 -18.74 -7.17
N GLU A 634 -13.72 -19.97 -6.68
CA GLU A 634 -12.44 -20.63 -6.43
C GLU A 634 -12.09 -21.61 -7.54
N GLY A 635 -10.81 -21.82 -7.80
CA GLY A 635 -10.41 -22.84 -8.77
C GLY A 635 -8.92 -22.94 -9.02
N ASP A 636 -8.51 -24.00 -9.71
CA ASP A 636 -7.11 -24.25 -10.06
C ASP A 636 -6.56 -23.16 -10.99
N THR A 637 -5.24 -22.96 -11.00
CA THR A 637 -4.59 -22.07 -11.98
C THR A 637 -4.95 -22.53 -13.39
N SER A 638 -5.32 -21.58 -14.26
CA SER A 638 -5.76 -21.85 -15.64
C SER A 638 -7.10 -22.60 -15.79
N ALA A 639 -7.90 -22.75 -14.74
CA ALA A 639 -9.22 -23.39 -14.83
C ALA A 639 -10.29 -22.51 -15.52
N GLY A 640 -10.02 -21.24 -15.82
CA GLY A 640 -10.97 -20.34 -16.51
C GLY A 640 -11.71 -19.34 -15.62
N LYS A 641 -11.22 -19.06 -14.40
CA LYS A 641 -11.81 -18.09 -13.46
C LYS A 641 -11.97 -16.69 -14.09
N THR A 642 -10.91 -16.18 -14.70
CA THR A 642 -10.91 -14.85 -15.34
C THR A 642 -11.94 -14.77 -16.46
N THR A 643 -12.01 -15.79 -17.32
CA THR A 643 -13.04 -15.86 -18.37
C THR A 643 -14.46 -15.90 -17.79
N LEU A 644 -14.66 -16.59 -16.66
CA LEU A 644 -15.95 -16.59 -15.96
C LEU A 644 -16.30 -15.19 -15.41
N CYS A 645 -15.34 -14.49 -14.82
CA CYS A 645 -15.51 -13.11 -14.36
C CYS A 645 -15.84 -12.14 -15.50
N GLU A 646 -15.12 -12.22 -16.62
CA GLU A 646 -15.35 -11.42 -17.83
C GLU A 646 -16.75 -11.67 -18.43
N GLU A 647 -17.19 -12.93 -18.49
CA GLU A 647 -18.52 -13.27 -18.99
C GLU A 647 -19.64 -12.78 -18.07
N LEU A 648 -19.46 -12.90 -16.75
CA LEU A 648 -20.38 -12.36 -15.75
C LEU A 648 -20.46 -10.83 -15.84
N ALA A 649 -19.33 -10.14 -16.01
CA ALA A 649 -19.29 -8.70 -16.24
C ALA A 649 -20.13 -8.32 -17.46
N TYR A 650 -19.89 -8.98 -18.59
CA TYR A 650 -20.59 -8.71 -19.82
C TYR A 650 -22.10 -8.98 -19.72
N LYS A 651 -22.52 -10.07 -19.07
CA LYS A 651 -23.94 -10.38 -18.82
C LYS A 651 -24.63 -9.35 -17.91
N SER A 652 -23.92 -8.81 -16.92
CA SER A 652 -24.43 -7.71 -16.08
C SER A 652 -24.64 -6.44 -16.90
N LEU A 653 -23.69 -6.08 -17.78
CA LEU A 653 -23.83 -4.93 -18.68
C LEU A 653 -24.99 -5.11 -19.67
N GLN A 654 -25.17 -6.31 -20.24
CA GLN A 654 -26.33 -6.62 -21.09
C GLN A 654 -27.67 -6.44 -20.38
N SER A 655 -27.69 -6.58 -19.06
CA SER A 655 -28.86 -6.37 -18.21
C SER A 655 -29.01 -4.91 -17.73
N ALA A 656 -28.22 -3.98 -18.28
CA ALA A 656 -28.16 -2.57 -17.87
C ALA A 656 -27.80 -2.36 -16.39
N HIS A 657 -27.05 -3.28 -15.80
CA HIS A 657 -26.47 -3.10 -14.46
C HIS A 657 -25.03 -2.64 -14.59
N PRO A 658 -24.62 -1.56 -13.89
CA PRO A 658 -23.26 -1.09 -13.95
C PRO A 658 -22.29 -2.11 -13.35
N VAL A 659 -21.07 -2.15 -13.86
CA VAL A 659 -20.03 -3.10 -13.45
C VAL A 659 -18.76 -2.34 -13.07
N VAL A 660 -18.26 -2.63 -11.86
CA VAL A 660 -16.93 -2.24 -11.41
C VAL A 660 -16.07 -3.50 -11.39
N PHE A 661 -15.05 -3.56 -12.24
CA PHE A 661 -14.17 -4.72 -12.42
C PHE A 661 -12.77 -4.36 -11.97
N LEU A 662 -12.31 -4.98 -10.89
CA LEU A 662 -10.94 -4.85 -10.38
C LEU A 662 -10.14 -6.05 -10.89
N THR A 663 -9.11 -5.78 -11.69
CA THR A 663 -8.23 -6.82 -12.24
C THR A 663 -6.80 -6.69 -11.69
N TYR A 664 -6.20 -7.79 -11.26
CA TYR A 664 -4.77 -7.86 -10.93
C TYR A 664 -3.88 -8.21 -12.13
N ASP A 665 -4.49 -8.51 -13.27
CA ASP A 665 -3.83 -8.60 -14.56
C ASP A 665 -3.86 -7.23 -15.26
N ASN A 666 -3.19 -7.10 -16.40
CA ASN A 666 -3.17 -5.88 -17.18
C ASN A 666 -4.58 -5.52 -17.69
N PRO A 667 -5.14 -4.33 -17.36
CA PRO A 667 -6.46 -3.89 -17.83
C PRO A 667 -6.61 -3.87 -19.35
N ASP A 668 -5.59 -3.44 -20.09
CA ASP A 668 -5.61 -3.45 -21.56
C ASP A 668 -5.65 -4.88 -22.11
N GLY A 669 -4.98 -5.80 -21.41
CA GLY A 669 -5.05 -7.23 -21.68
C GLY A 669 -6.46 -7.78 -21.51
N VAL A 670 -7.12 -7.44 -20.40
CA VAL A 670 -8.52 -7.83 -20.12
C VAL A 670 -9.46 -7.26 -21.20
N LYS A 671 -9.38 -5.96 -21.52
CA LYS A 671 -10.21 -5.36 -22.58
C LYS A 671 -9.99 -6.04 -23.94
N LYS A 672 -8.74 -6.37 -24.29
CA LYS A 672 -8.42 -7.09 -25.53
C LYS A 672 -9.00 -8.50 -25.54
N THR A 673 -8.95 -9.21 -24.42
CA THR A 673 -9.53 -10.55 -24.26
C THR A 673 -11.05 -10.50 -24.39
N MET A 674 -11.72 -9.61 -23.66
CA MET A 674 -13.16 -9.38 -23.75
C MET A 674 -13.59 -9.06 -25.19
N LYS A 675 -12.87 -8.16 -25.87
CA LYS A 675 -13.12 -7.83 -27.28
C LYS A 675 -12.93 -9.02 -28.22
N THR A 676 -11.93 -9.87 -27.98
CA THR A 676 -11.69 -11.10 -28.75
C THR A 676 -12.81 -12.12 -28.56
N MET A 677 -13.45 -12.14 -27.39
CA MET A 677 -14.63 -12.96 -27.07
C MET A 677 -15.95 -12.35 -27.57
N HIS A 678 -15.90 -11.24 -28.32
CA HIS A 678 -17.06 -10.45 -28.77
C HIS A 678 -17.85 -9.77 -27.62
N TRP A 679 -17.21 -9.54 -26.48
CA TRP A 679 -17.72 -8.76 -25.36
C TRP A 679 -17.17 -7.33 -25.41
N ASP A 680 -17.63 -6.54 -26.38
CA ASP A 680 -17.17 -5.15 -26.54
C ASP A 680 -17.81 -4.23 -25.48
N THR A 681 -17.00 -3.73 -24.55
CA THR A 681 -17.42 -2.87 -23.44
C THR A 681 -17.25 -1.37 -23.73
N ALA A 682 -16.73 -0.98 -24.91
CA ALA A 682 -16.35 0.41 -25.18
C ALA A 682 -17.54 1.39 -25.07
N LYS A 683 -18.74 0.93 -25.45
CA LYS A 683 -19.97 1.72 -25.30
C LYS A 683 -20.35 1.92 -23.83
N ASP A 684 -20.25 0.86 -23.03
CA ASP A 684 -20.62 0.88 -21.61
C ASP A 684 -19.63 1.74 -20.80
N GLU A 685 -18.33 1.71 -21.14
CA GLU A 685 -17.33 2.61 -20.57
C GLU A 685 -17.63 4.08 -20.87
N ALA A 686 -17.94 4.40 -22.14
CA ALA A 686 -18.28 5.76 -22.55
C ALA A 686 -19.56 6.29 -21.88
N GLN A 687 -20.47 5.39 -21.48
CA GLN A 687 -21.71 5.72 -20.78
C GLN A 687 -21.57 5.71 -19.24
N GLY A 688 -20.40 5.33 -18.73
CA GLY A 688 -20.14 5.19 -17.29
C GLY A 688 -20.80 3.96 -16.65
N PHE A 689 -21.24 2.97 -17.44
CA PHE A 689 -21.78 1.71 -16.93
C PHE A 689 -20.70 0.66 -16.67
N PHE A 690 -19.51 0.78 -17.29
CA PHE A 690 -18.39 -0.13 -17.03
C PHE A 690 -17.16 0.63 -16.55
N GLN A 691 -16.60 0.19 -15.43
CA GLN A 691 -15.35 0.72 -14.90
C GLN A 691 -14.38 -0.43 -14.63
N LEU A 692 -13.31 -0.49 -15.43
CA LEU A 692 -12.22 -1.44 -15.25
C LEU A 692 -11.06 -0.75 -14.53
N VAL A 693 -10.65 -1.33 -13.41
CA VAL A 693 -9.59 -0.82 -12.53
C VAL A 693 -8.45 -1.82 -12.49
N GLY A 694 -7.25 -1.37 -12.83
CA GLY A 694 -6.02 -2.17 -12.73
C GLY A 694 -5.41 -2.11 -11.33
N CYS A 695 -5.19 -3.28 -10.76
CA CYS A 695 -4.55 -3.51 -9.46
C CYS A 695 -3.12 -4.06 -9.62
N GLU A 696 -2.54 -3.93 -10.82
CA GLU A 696 -1.21 -4.40 -11.19
C GLU A 696 -0.09 -3.60 -10.50
N ILE A 697 1.07 -4.24 -10.29
CA ILE A 697 2.24 -3.64 -9.61
C ILE A 697 3.16 -2.88 -10.60
N THR A 698 2.72 -2.55 -11.82
CA THR A 698 3.63 -1.92 -12.81
C THR A 698 2.95 -1.02 -13.85
N LYS A 699 3.56 0.17 -14.02
CA LYS A 699 3.59 1.07 -15.19
C LYS A 699 2.47 0.95 -16.24
N THR A 700 1.45 1.78 -16.13
CA THR A 700 0.75 2.31 -17.33
C THR A 700 0.58 3.83 -17.21
N GLN A 701 0.97 4.51 -18.29
CA GLN A 701 0.76 5.94 -18.48
C GLN A 701 -0.75 6.16 -18.71
N LYS A 702 -1.33 7.16 -18.03
CA LYS A 702 -2.72 7.57 -18.22
C LYS A 702 -3.09 7.66 -19.71
N VAL A 703 -4.13 6.93 -20.11
CA VAL A 703 -4.98 7.28 -21.25
C VAL A 703 -6.39 7.47 -20.69
N ASP A 704 -7.05 8.51 -21.19
CA ASP A 704 -8.27 9.11 -20.64
C ASP A 704 -9.42 8.11 -20.33
N ASN A 705 -10.15 8.45 -19.25
CA ASN A 705 -11.46 7.94 -18.80
C ASN A 705 -11.56 6.63 -18.00
N SER A 706 -10.46 6.02 -17.54
CA SER A 706 -10.50 4.99 -16.49
C SER A 706 -9.76 5.45 -15.23
N LEU A 707 -10.37 5.25 -14.04
CA LEU A 707 -9.71 5.42 -12.73
C LEU A 707 -8.42 4.58 -12.73
N GLY A 708 -7.28 5.26 -12.67
CA GLY A 708 -5.96 4.70 -13.01
C GLY A 708 -5.49 3.51 -12.18
N VAL A 709 -4.33 2.98 -12.55
CA VAL A 709 -3.62 1.91 -11.82
C VAL A 709 -3.26 2.35 -10.41
N LEU A 710 -3.55 1.51 -9.43
CA LEU A 710 -3.40 1.82 -8.01
C LEU A 710 -2.00 1.50 -7.48
N GLU A 711 -1.33 2.51 -6.91
CA GLU A 711 -0.12 2.30 -6.11
C GLU A 711 -0.53 1.74 -4.72
N ASN A 712 -0.07 0.52 -4.39
CA ASN A 712 -0.13 -0.12 -3.06
C ASN A 712 -1.44 -0.84 -2.62
N PHE A 713 -1.86 -1.85 -3.39
CA PHE A 713 -3.15 -2.51 -3.25
C PHE A 713 -3.21 -3.74 -2.29
N TYR A 714 -2.26 -3.86 -1.36
CA TYR A 714 -2.35 -4.81 -0.21
C TYR A 714 -2.89 -4.17 1.06
N ASP A 715 -3.00 -2.83 1.06
CA ASP A 715 -3.69 -2.10 2.10
C ASP A 715 -5.20 -2.20 1.83
N THR A 716 -5.91 -2.89 2.72
CA THR A 716 -7.36 -3.08 2.63
C THR A 716 -8.11 -1.75 2.62
N THR A 717 -7.50 -0.67 3.15
CA THR A 717 -8.04 0.71 3.11
C THR A 717 -7.97 1.30 1.70
N VAL A 718 -6.89 1.07 0.96
CA VAL A 718 -6.74 1.57 -0.42
C VAL A 718 -7.67 0.82 -1.37
N LEU A 719 -7.79 -0.49 -1.17
CA LEU A 719 -8.77 -1.32 -1.87
C LEU A 719 -10.21 -0.88 -1.54
N ASP A 720 -10.52 -0.58 -0.28
CA ASP A 720 -11.84 -0.07 0.12
C ASP A 720 -12.17 1.28 -0.53
N MET A 721 -11.23 2.23 -0.51
CA MET A 721 -11.38 3.52 -1.17
C MET A 721 -11.61 3.37 -2.68
N THR A 722 -10.92 2.43 -3.32
CA THR A 722 -11.06 2.13 -4.76
C THR A 722 -12.43 1.54 -5.08
N ILE A 723 -12.85 0.55 -4.30
CA ILE A 723 -14.18 -0.05 -4.45
C ILE A 723 -15.24 1.04 -4.27
N SER A 724 -15.10 1.86 -3.22
CA SER A 724 -16.03 2.95 -2.91
C SER A 724 -16.07 4.02 -4.00
N SER A 725 -14.92 4.42 -4.54
CA SER A 725 -14.86 5.39 -5.64
C SER A 725 -15.45 4.82 -6.92
N GLY A 726 -15.10 3.57 -7.27
CA GLY A 726 -15.63 2.92 -8.47
C GLY A 726 -17.14 2.76 -8.41
N LEU A 727 -17.67 2.35 -7.26
CA LEU A 727 -19.12 2.23 -7.05
C LEU A 727 -19.85 3.58 -7.07
N ALA A 728 -19.17 4.68 -6.71
CA ALA A 728 -19.75 6.03 -6.76
C ALA A 728 -19.72 6.65 -8.16
N GLU A 729 -18.78 6.23 -9.02
CA GLU A 729 -18.60 6.78 -10.36
C GLU A 729 -19.42 6.07 -11.44
N VAL A 730 -19.83 4.82 -11.20
CA VAL A 730 -20.68 4.10 -12.16
C VAL A 730 -22.12 4.61 -12.16
N ASN A 731 -22.68 4.73 -13.36
CA ASN A 731 -24.05 5.17 -13.58
C ASN A 731 -25.00 3.97 -13.63
N GLY A 732 -26.02 3.96 -12.77
CA GLY A 732 -27.09 2.95 -12.79
C GLY A 732 -27.38 2.33 -11.43
N GLU A 733 -28.44 1.52 -11.35
CA GLU A 733 -28.83 0.81 -10.13
C GLU A 733 -28.30 -0.64 -10.14
N LYS A 734 -28.16 -1.24 -8.95
CA LYS A 734 -27.72 -2.64 -8.76
C LYS A 734 -26.31 -2.93 -9.33
N PRO A 735 -25.27 -2.23 -8.86
CA PRO A 735 -23.91 -2.43 -9.37
C PRO A 735 -23.40 -3.86 -9.14
N THR A 736 -22.65 -4.39 -10.10
CA THR A 736 -21.90 -5.63 -9.95
C THR A 736 -20.43 -5.32 -9.72
N LEU A 737 -19.92 -5.68 -8.55
CA LEU A 737 -18.50 -5.61 -8.25
C LEU A 737 -17.84 -6.96 -8.55
N ILE A 738 -16.74 -6.95 -9.30
CA ILE A 738 -15.94 -8.13 -9.62
C ILE A 738 -14.49 -7.86 -9.23
N VAL A 739 -13.87 -8.77 -8.50
CA VAL A 739 -12.45 -8.70 -8.12
C VAL A 739 -11.76 -9.97 -8.63
N ASP A 740 -10.91 -9.83 -9.65
CA ASP A 740 -10.16 -10.92 -10.28
C ASP A 740 -8.63 -10.64 -10.37
N SER A 741 -7.76 -11.27 -9.59
CA SER A 741 -8.01 -12.27 -8.56
C SER A 741 -7.57 -11.77 -7.18
N ALA A 742 -8.33 -12.11 -6.15
CA ALA A 742 -8.00 -11.84 -4.76
C ALA A 742 -6.87 -12.71 -4.21
N TYR A 743 -6.24 -13.55 -5.04
CA TYR A 743 -5.08 -14.37 -4.64
C TYR A 743 -3.97 -13.50 -4.05
N GLN A 744 -3.66 -12.37 -4.69
CA GLN A 744 -2.63 -11.46 -4.22
C GLN A 744 -3.01 -10.75 -2.91
N LEU A 745 -4.31 -10.54 -2.64
CA LEU A 745 -4.80 -9.99 -1.36
C LEU A 745 -4.65 -10.99 -0.24
N VAL A 746 -5.05 -12.23 -0.48
CA VAL A 746 -4.99 -13.27 0.55
C VAL A 746 -3.56 -13.58 0.98
N GLU A 747 -2.59 -13.53 0.04
CA GLU A 747 -1.19 -13.83 0.33
C GLU A 747 -0.42 -12.67 0.99
N ARG A 748 -0.92 -11.43 0.91
CA ARG A 748 -0.14 -10.23 1.29
C ARG A 748 -0.86 -9.24 2.20
N ALA A 749 -2.19 -9.23 2.21
CA ALA A 749 -2.98 -8.44 3.16
C ALA A 749 -3.27 -9.25 4.43
N SER A 750 -3.66 -8.58 5.51
CA SER A 750 -4.15 -9.30 6.69
C SER A 750 -5.47 -9.99 6.36
N LEU A 751 -5.55 -11.31 6.62
CA LEU A 751 -6.76 -12.10 6.36
C LEU A 751 -7.99 -11.51 7.08
N HIS A 752 -7.81 -11.04 8.32
CA HIS A 752 -8.83 -10.35 9.10
C HIS A 752 -9.28 -9.01 8.48
N GLY A 753 -8.35 -8.22 7.95
CA GLY A 753 -8.69 -6.97 7.26
C GLY A 753 -9.45 -7.22 5.96
N LEU A 754 -9.07 -8.27 5.22
CA LEU A 754 -9.75 -8.65 3.98
C LEU A 754 -11.17 -9.14 4.24
N THR A 755 -11.39 -9.92 5.30
CA THR A 755 -12.74 -10.38 5.68
C THR A 755 -13.63 -9.24 6.14
N ASN A 756 -13.10 -8.29 6.93
CA ASN A 756 -13.85 -7.08 7.30
C ASN A 756 -14.22 -6.24 6.07
N LEU A 757 -13.29 -6.01 5.15
CA LEU A 757 -13.55 -5.31 3.90
C LEU A 757 -14.66 -5.99 3.09
N ILE A 758 -14.60 -7.32 2.94
CA ILE A 758 -15.61 -8.09 2.22
C ILE A 758 -16.99 -7.93 2.88
N LEU A 759 -17.05 -7.96 4.21
CA LEU A 759 -18.29 -7.79 4.97
C LEU A 759 -18.88 -6.37 4.81
N GLU A 760 -18.03 -5.35 4.87
CA GLU A 760 -18.43 -3.95 4.69
C GLU A 760 -18.89 -3.68 3.26
N THR A 761 -18.11 -4.12 2.27
CA THR A 761 -18.44 -4.03 0.84
C THR A 761 -19.74 -4.78 0.52
N SER A 762 -19.89 -5.99 1.05
CA SER A 762 -21.12 -6.78 0.93
C SER A 762 -22.33 -6.06 1.51
N THR A 763 -22.19 -5.48 2.70
CA THR A 763 -23.26 -4.72 3.35
C THR A 763 -23.66 -3.50 2.54
N ASN A 764 -22.70 -2.80 1.94
CA ASN A 764 -22.96 -1.65 1.09
C ASN A 764 -23.67 -2.07 -0.22
N LEU A 765 -23.14 -3.05 -0.94
CA LEU A 765 -23.73 -3.57 -2.17
C LEU A 765 -25.13 -4.13 -1.96
N LYS A 766 -25.39 -4.78 -0.82
CA LYS A 766 -26.71 -5.28 -0.48
C LYS A 766 -27.74 -4.16 -0.34
N LYS A 767 -27.37 -2.99 0.19
CA LYS A 767 -28.24 -1.80 0.23
C LYS A 767 -28.56 -1.29 -1.18
N LEU A 768 -27.58 -1.36 -2.07
CA LEU A 768 -27.70 -0.98 -3.48
C LEU A 768 -28.35 -2.08 -4.35
N LYS A 769 -28.76 -3.21 -3.76
CA LYS A 769 -29.22 -4.41 -4.49
C LYS A 769 -28.20 -4.93 -5.52
N GLY A 770 -26.92 -4.58 -5.34
CA GLY A 770 -25.80 -5.00 -6.17
C GLY A 770 -25.28 -6.39 -5.84
N ARG A 771 -24.33 -6.90 -6.63
CA ARG A 771 -23.74 -8.24 -6.45
C ARG A 771 -22.23 -8.13 -6.33
N PHE A 772 -21.60 -9.06 -5.60
CA PHE A 772 -20.16 -9.09 -5.42
C PHE A 772 -19.58 -10.45 -5.81
N PHE A 773 -18.68 -10.46 -6.81
CA PHE A 773 -17.92 -11.64 -7.22
C PHE A 773 -16.44 -11.49 -6.83
N LEU A 774 -15.90 -12.50 -6.17
CA LEU A 774 -14.51 -12.58 -5.74
C LEU A 774 -13.87 -13.84 -6.33
N ALA A 775 -12.88 -13.69 -7.21
CA ALA A 775 -12.16 -14.84 -7.77
C ALA A 775 -10.85 -15.11 -7.03
N ILE A 776 -10.58 -16.37 -6.71
CA ILE A 776 -9.37 -16.79 -5.99
C ILE A 776 -8.80 -18.10 -6.52
N SER A 777 -7.48 -18.22 -6.53
CA SER A 777 -6.81 -19.48 -6.84
C SER A 777 -6.82 -20.43 -5.65
N ARG A 778 -7.06 -21.72 -5.89
CA ARG A 778 -6.96 -22.78 -4.86
C ARG A 778 -5.52 -23.01 -4.35
N THR A 779 -4.55 -22.36 -4.97
CA THR A 779 -3.16 -22.29 -4.47
C THR A 779 -3.02 -21.42 -3.22
N ALA A 780 -4.02 -20.61 -2.87
CA ALA A 780 -4.04 -19.83 -1.63
C ALA A 780 -4.07 -20.71 -0.38
N SER A 781 -3.69 -20.15 0.78
CA SER A 781 -3.74 -20.87 2.06
C SER A 781 -5.10 -21.51 2.34
N LYS A 782 -5.11 -22.80 2.72
CA LYS A 782 -6.33 -23.54 3.09
C LYS A 782 -7.12 -22.85 4.21
N SER A 783 -6.43 -22.26 5.20
CA SER A 783 -7.11 -21.55 6.29
C SER A 783 -7.84 -20.30 5.80
N ALA A 784 -7.24 -19.57 4.85
CA ALA A 784 -7.84 -18.38 4.26
C ALA A 784 -9.04 -18.72 3.38
N LEU A 785 -8.95 -19.80 2.60
CA LEU A 785 -10.09 -20.28 1.79
C LEU A 785 -11.27 -20.67 2.69
N VAL A 786 -11.04 -21.41 3.78
CA VAL A 786 -12.11 -21.79 4.73
C VAL A 786 -12.76 -20.55 5.37
N GLU A 787 -11.98 -19.54 5.75
CA GLU A 787 -12.51 -18.31 6.32
C GLU A 787 -13.36 -17.52 5.31
N LEU A 788 -12.89 -17.38 4.07
CA LEU A 788 -13.62 -16.72 2.99
C LEU A 788 -14.89 -17.49 2.60
N GLU A 789 -14.83 -18.81 2.47
CA GLU A 789 -16.00 -19.67 2.24
C GLU A 789 -17.06 -19.50 3.34
N GLY A 790 -16.65 -19.24 4.58
CA GLY A 790 -17.54 -18.98 5.72
C GLY A 790 -18.33 -17.68 5.59
N VAL A 791 -17.65 -16.61 5.17
CA VAL A 791 -18.22 -15.26 5.03
C VAL A 791 -19.13 -15.14 3.80
N MET A 792 -18.80 -15.83 2.69
CA MET A 792 -19.53 -15.69 1.42
C MET A 792 -20.89 -16.40 1.41
N ASP A 793 -21.82 -15.93 0.58
CA ASP A 793 -23.16 -16.52 0.43
C ASP A 793 -23.19 -17.67 -0.57
N CYS A 794 -22.45 -17.53 -1.67
CA CYS A 794 -22.38 -18.50 -2.75
C CYS A 794 -20.93 -18.90 -3.04
N ILE A 795 -20.69 -20.15 -3.41
CA ILE A 795 -19.37 -20.66 -3.79
C ILE A 795 -19.48 -21.46 -5.08
N LEU A 796 -18.72 -21.06 -6.09
CA LEU A 796 -18.50 -21.78 -7.34
C LEU A 796 -17.06 -22.30 -7.36
N GLU A 797 -16.90 -23.59 -7.63
CA GLU A 797 -15.58 -24.23 -7.76
C GLU A 797 -15.32 -24.62 -9.22
N LEU A 798 -14.19 -24.16 -9.76
CA LEU A 798 -13.60 -24.60 -11.02
C LEU A 798 -12.43 -25.55 -10.74
N SER A 799 -12.61 -26.84 -10.97
CA SER A 799 -11.60 -27.87 -10.72
C SER A 799 -11.14 -28.56 -12.00
N THR A 800 -9.89 -28.99 -12.02
CA THR A 800 -9.32 -29.76 -13.13
C THR A 800 -9.54 -31.25 -12.87
N ALA A 801 -10.29 -31.92 -13.73
CA ALA A 801 -10.50 -33.36 -13.71
C ALA A 801 -9.74 -34.04 -14.86
N ASN A 802 -9.28 -35.28 -14.65
CA ASN A 802 -8.58 -36.06 -15.65
C ASN A 802 -9.44 -37.25 -16.08
N GLU A 803 -9.63 -37.43 -17.39
CA GLU A 803 -10.31 -38.59 -17.97
C GLU A 803 -9.55 -39.04 -19.22
N VAL A 804 -9.14 -40.32 -19.28
CA VAL A 804 -8.43 -40.93 -20.42
C VAL A 804 -7.22 -40.09 -20.91
N GLY A 805 -6.39 -39.60 -19.98
CA GLY A 805 -5.17 -38.85 -20.31
C GLY A 805 -5.39 -37.42 -20.81
N GLN A 806 -6.63 -36.91 -20.79
CA GLN A 806 -6.94 -35.50 -21.07
C GLN A 806 -7.46 -34.82 -19.80
N SER A 807 -6.91 -33.65 -19.48
CA SER A 807 -7.42 -32.78 -18.43
C SER A 807 -8.56 -31.91 -18.98
N PHE A 808 -9.58 -31.68 -18.16
CA PHE A 808 -10.68 -30.80 -18.47
C PHE A 808 -11.20 -30.09 -17.21
N THR A 809 -11.79 -28.92 -17.39
CA THR A 809 -12.37 -28.15 -16.29
C THR A 809 -13.78 -28.62 -15.98
N GLN A 810 -14.13 -28.73 -14.71
CA GLN A 810 -15.49 -28.89 -14.21
C GLN A 810 -15.89 -27.68 -13.37
N LEU A 811 -17.14 -27.22 -13.50
CA LEU A 811 -17.77 -26.26 -12.61
C LEU A 811 -18.70 -26.98 -11.64
N THR A 812 -18.56 -26.68 -10.36
CA THR A 812 -19.42 -27.20 -9.29
C THR A 812 -19.95 -26.05 -8.44
N VAL A 813 -21.26 -26.01 -8.19
CA VAL A 813 -21.83 -25.11 -7.19
C VAL A 813 -21.67 -25.79 -5.82
N LYS A 814 -20.84 -25.23 -4.94
CA LYS A 814 -20.57 -25.81 -3.60
C LYS A 814 -21.51 -25.30 -2.53
N LYS A 815 -21.95 -24.04 -2.66
CA LYS A 815 -22.76 -23.36 -1.67
C LYS A 815 -23.69 -22.36 -2.34
N MET A 816 -24.95 -22.36 -1.91
CA MET A 816 -25.90 -21.27 -2.13
C MET A 816 -26.68 -21.07 -0.82
N ARG A 817 -26.33 -20.03 -0.04
CA ARG A 817 -26.93 -19.80 1.29
C ARG A 817 -28.45 -19.71 1.19
N GLY A 818 -29.15 -20.57 1.95
CA GLY A 818 -30.61 -20.60 2.05
C GLY A 818 -31.34 -20.98 0.76
N ARG A 819 -30.70 -21.72 -0.15
CA ARG A 819 -31.27 -22.12 -1.45
C ARG A 819 -30.94 -23.56 -1.82
N LYS A 820 -31.78 -24.13 -2.69
CA LYS A 820 -31.46 -25.36 -3.43
C LYS A 820 -30.54 -25.02 -4.59
N PHE A 821 -29.64 -25.94 -4.92
CA PHE A 821 -28.72 -25.84 -6.05
C PHE A 821 -28.34 -27.25 -6.51
N ASP A 822 -27.85 -27.35 -7.74
CA ASP A 822 -27.29 -28.58 -8.28
C ASP A 822 -25.78 -28.60 -8.01
N ASN A 823 -25.35 -29.49 -7.13
CA ASN A 823 -23.95 -29.65 -6.75
C ASN A 823 -23.21 -30.67 -7.63
N ARG A 824 -23.83 -31.17 -8.71
CA ARG A 824 -23.17 -32.09 -9.63
C ARG A 824 -22.07 -31.35 -10.41
N PRO A 825 -20.84 -31.89 -10.47
CA PRO A 825 -19.80 -31.33 -11.33
C PRO A 825 -20.20 -31.41 -12.79
N VAL A 826 -20.18 -30.27 -13.49
CA VAL A 826 -20.48 -30.20 -14.92
C VAL A 826 -19.24 -29.80 -15.69
N LYS A 827 -18.91 -30.56 -16.73
CA LYS A 827 -17.77 -30.27 -17.60
C LYS A 827 -17.99 -28.96 -18.33
N VAL A 828 -16.99 -28.07 -18.31
CA VAL A 828 -17.03 -26.76 -18.97
C VAL A 828 -15.86 -26.63 -19.94
N ARG A 829 -16.07 -25.84 -21.00
CA ARG A 829 -15.04 -25.51 -22.00
C ARG A 829 -15.15 -24.03 -22.35
N ILE A 830 -14.01 -23.39 -22.54
CA ILE A 830 -13.95 -22.01 -23.06
C ILE A 830 -13.98 -22.08 -24.60
N HIS A 831 -14.97 -21.43 -25.21
CA HIS A 831 -15.10 -21.31 -26.65
C HIS A 831 -14.71 -19.89 -27.11
N PRO A 832 -13.82 -19.73 -28.11
CA PRO A 832 -13.28 -18.43 -28.57
C PRO A 832 -14.27 -17.37 -29.09
N GLY A 833 -15.58 -17.60 -28.97
CA GLY A 833 -16.63 -16.67 -29.41
C GLY A 833 -18.01 -16.95 -28.81
N LYS A 834 -18.08 -17.85 -27.81
CA LYS A 834 -19.31 -18.15 -27.07
C LYS A 834 -19.11 -18.09 -25.55
N GLY A 835 -17.91 -17.75 -25.08
CA GLY A 835 -17.59 -17.82 -23.65
C GLY A 835 -17.52 -19.26 -23.13
N ILE A 836 -17.94 -19.43 -21.89
CA ILE A 836 -18.03 -20.72 -21.20
C ILE A 836 -19.26 -21.49 -21.70
N VAL A 837 -19.02 -22.70 -22.20
CA VAL A 837 -20.08 -23.64 -22.60
C VAL A 837 -20.07 -24.87 -21.69
N PHE A 838 -21.26 -25.31 -21.29
CA PHE A 838 -21.46 -26.47 -20.42
C PHE A 838 -21.66 -27.73 -21.27
N GLN A 839 -21.00 -28.82 -20.91
CA GLN A 839 -21.14 -30.12 -21.56
C GLN A 839 -22.00 -31.05 -20.69
N VAL A 840 -23.27 -31.18 -21.06
CA VAL A 840 -24.27 -31.92 -20.29
C VAL A 840 -24.52 -33.29 -20.93
N PRO A 841 -24.54 -34.40 -20.19
CA PRO A 841 -24.81 -35.73 -20.75
C PRO A 841 -26.16 -35.77 -21.48
N LYS A 842 -26.20 -36.32 -22.69
CA LYS A 842 -27.47 -36.55 -23.41
C LYS A 842 -28.27 -37.62 -22.67
N SER A 843 -29.38 -37.26 -22.04
CA SER A 843 -30.25 -38.24 -21.38
C SER A 843 -30.84 -39.22 -22.41
N ARG A 844 -30.78 -40.53 -22.11
CA ARG A 844 -31.61 -41.54 -22.79
C ARG A 844 -33.06 -41.27 -22.41
N GLY A 845 -33.91 -41.09 -23.42
CA GLY A 845 -35.29 -40.61 -23.26
C GLY A 845 -36.11 -41.33 -22.18
N GLN A 846 -36.78 -40.54 -21.36
CA GLN A 846 -37.91 -40.99 -20.55
C GLN A 846 -39.11 -41.08 -21.50
N LYS A 847 -39.61 -42.30 -21.71
CA LYS A 847 -40.85 -42.57 -22.44
C LYS A 847 -41.98 -41.73 -21.86
N ARG A 848 -42.60 -40.91 -22.71
CA ARG A 848 -43.98 -40.46 -22.52
C ARG A 848 -44.86 -41.72 -22.42
N SER A 849 -45.41 -41.94 -21.23
CA SER A 849 -46.55 -42.83 -21.01
C SER A 849 -47.79 -42.14 -21.59
N SER A 850 -48.26 -42.63 -22.73
CA SER A 850 -49.60 -42.39 -23.23
C SER A 850 -50.54 -43.45 -22.66
N THR A 851 -51.44 -43.07 -21.76
CA THR A 851 -52.70 -43.77 -21.50
C THR A 851 -53.70 -42.74 -20.98
N HIS A 852 -54.74 -42.54 -21.80
CA HIS A 852 -56.06 -41.91 -21.61
C HIS A 852 -56.24 -40.76 -20.61
#